data_AF-A0A0P6REJ2-F1
#
_entry.id   AF-A0A0P6REJ2-F1
#
_cell.length_a   1.000
_cell.length_b   1.000
_cell.length_c   1.000
_cell.angle_alpha   90.00
_cell.angle_beta   90.00
_cell.angle_gamma   90.00
#
_symmetry.space_group_name_H-M   'P 1'
#
loop_
_entity.id
_entity.type
_entity.pdbx_description
1 polymer ?
#
loop_
_entity_poly.entity_id
_entity_poly.type
_entity_poly.pdbx_seq_one_letter_code
_entity_poly.pdbx_strand_id
1 'polypeptide(L)'
;MKVACLGGGPAGLYFAISMKLRLPEADVTVFEQNKADDTFGWGVVLSDDALENLSQNDPETALAIKESFAYWDDIAVVQDGVRTVSQGHGFAGIGRKKMLLILQERARELGVDLRFESRAKPASAYQKDYDIVVGCDGLNSAVRSEFADHFKPNIDVRPCKFIWLGTHQKFDDAFTFVFEKTKHGWVWIHAYQFDEDTATVIVECSGETWERWGFEDMSKEEIIRTCEEIFADHLGGHALMSNADHLRGSAVWINFPRVLCDKWHHENVVLLGDASATAHFSIGSGSRLAFDSAIALAELISTEPSLERAFERYQEERRLDVLRLQSAARNSLEWFEDVERYLGMDPVQFNYSLLTRSQRISHENLRLRDPEWLASAEKWFQEQAGAPETAPVRPPMFAPYQLRDMVLQNRIVVSPMAQYKAVDGCPNDWHLIHYGERAKGGAGLVYTEMTCVSPTGRITPGCPGLYAPEHEQAWKRLVDFVHQETGAKICCQIGHAGRKGSTQVGWEKMDAPLASGNWDLVSASPLPWSPENATPREITLAEMAEIKGEFAAAAEMAARSGFDMIELHAAHGYLISSFISPKSNIRTDSYGGSLENRMRYPLEVFAAMRAAWPAEKPMSVRISATDWLGEDGVTPEDAVEIARAFSEAGVDIIDVSAGQTSVEGQPVYGRMFQTPFSDRIRNEAGLATMAVGNIYEADHANSILMAGRADLVCVGRPHLADPYWALHEASKIGDRHADWPLPYQAGRDQAWRLADREAEVIRA
;
A
#
# COMPACT_ATOMS: atom_id res chain seq x y z
N MET A 1 -36.35 28.46 -1.25
CA MET A 1 -35.37 27.73 -2.08
C MET A 1 -35.98 26.39 -2.47
N LYS A 2 -35.94 25.99 -3.74
CA LYS A 2 -36.46 24.72 -4.26
C LYS A 2 -35.31 23.77 -4.59
N VAL A 3 -35.34 22.58 -4.03
CA VAL A 3 -34.28 21.58 -4.17
C VAL A 3 -34.83 20.25 -4.67
N ALA A 4 -34.24 19.70 -5.73
CA ALA A 4 -34.55 18.38 -6.25
C ALA A 4 -33.40 17.41 -5.93
N CYS A 5 -33.67 16.37 -5.15
CA CYS A 5 -32.74 15.26 -4.91
C CYS A 5 -33.11 14.10 -5.84
N LEU A 6 -32.22 13.76 -6.76
CA LEU A 6 -32.41 12.67 -7.72
C LEU A 6 -31.75 11.42 -7.15
N GLY A 7 -32.51 10.64 -6.38
CA GLY A 7 -32.06 9.46 -5.64
C GLY A 7 -32.53 9.46 -4.17
N GLY A 8 -33.16 8.36 -3.72
CA GLY A 8 -33.67 8.15 -2.36
C GLY A 8 -32.79 7.28 -1.48
N GLY A 9 -31.50 7.16 -1.79
CA GLY A 9 -30.52 6.46 -0.96
C GLY A 9 -30.08 7.27 0.28
N PRO A 10 -29.11 6.77 1.06
CA PRO A 10 -28.65 7.43 2.29
C PRO A 10 -28.18 8.88 2.05
N ALA A 11 -27.49 9.12 0.93
CA ALA A 11 -27.01 10.45 0.55
C ALA A 11 -28.15 11.45 0.32
N GLY A 12 -29.12 11.09 -0.53
CA GLY A 12 -30.23 11.97 -0.90
C GLY A 12 -31.19 12.25 0.25
N LEU A 13 -31.59 11.22 0.98
CA LEU A 13 -32.46 11.36 2.15
C LEU A 13 -31.80 12.20 3.24
N TYR A 14 -30.53 11.93 3.55
CA TYR A 14 -29.87 12.65 4.63
C TYR A 14 -29.51 14.09 4.26
N PHE A 15 -29.20 14.36 2.98
CA PHE A 15 -29.07 15.73 2.51
C PHE A 15 -30.39 16.49 2.63
N ALA A 16 -31.52 15.88 2.28
CA ALA A 16 -32.83 16.50 2.43
C ALA A 16 -33.16 16.85 3.91
N ILE A 17 -32.88 15.93 4.83
CA ILE A 17 -32.97 16.16 6.29
C ILE A 17 -32.07 17.33 6.70
N SER A 18 -30.79 17.25 6.36
CA SER A 18 -29.77 18.23 6.73
C SER A 18 -30.08 19.64 6.22
N MET A 19 -30.65 19.73 5.01
CA MET A 19 -31.15 20.98 4.43
C MET A 19 -32.35 21.53 5.21
N LYS A 20 -33.34 20.71 5.54
CA LYS A 20 -34.54 21.17 6.28
C LYS A 20 -34.22 21.60 7.72
N LEU A 21 -33.22 21.00 8.35
CA LEU A 21 -32.75 21.42 9.67
C LEU A 21 -32.11 22.82 9.64
N ARG A 22 -31.45 23.19 8.53
CA ARG A 22 -30.80 24.50 8.36
C ARG A 22 -31.70 25.57 7.77
N LEU A 23 -32.55 25.19 6.81
CA LEU A 23 -33.48 26.06 6.07
C LEU A 23 -34.88 25.42 6.08
N PRO A 24 -35.64 25.56 7.19
CA PRO A 24 -36.96 24.93 7.34
C PRO A 24 -37.99 25.33 6.26
N GLU A 25 -37.83 26.51 5.67
CA GLU A 25 -38.67 27.02 4.58
C GLU A 25 -38.27 26.54 3.18
N ALA A 26 -37.23 25.72 3.04
CA ALA A 26 -36.85 25.14 1.77
C ALA A 26 -37.87 24.07 1.31
N ASP A 27 -38.24 24.13 0.03
CA ASP A 27 -39.07 23.13 -0.65
C ASP A 27 -38.15 22.04 -1.21
N VAL A 28 -38.01 20.93 -0.48
CA VAL A 28 -37.13 19.83 -0.86
C VAL A 28 -37.96 18.65 -1.37
N THR A 29 -37.69 18.19 -2.59
CA THR A 29 -38.31 16.99 -3.18
C THR A 29 -37.26 15.91 -3.42
N VAL A 30 -37.52 14.68 -2.98
CA VAL A 30 -36.68 13.51 -3.27
C VAL A 30 -37.41 12.62 -4.28
N PHE A 31 -36.75 12.30 -5.38
CA PHE A 31 -37.25 11.39 -6.42
C PHE A 31 -36.53 10.04 -6.30
N GLU A 32 -37.27 8.96 -6.05
CA GLU A 32 -36.75 7.59 -5.96
C GLU A 32 -37.51 6.68 -6.94
N GLN A 33 -36.78 5.93 -7.75
CA GLN A 33 -37.37 5.07 -8.78
C GLN A 33 -37.96 3.78 -8.19
N ASN A 34 -37.45 3.31 -7.05
CA ASN A 34 -37.88 2.09 -6.40
C ASN A 34 -38.98 2.36 -5.36
N LYS A 35 -39.53 1.29 -4.77
CA LYS A 35 -40.42 1.42 -3.62
C LYS A 35 -39.66 1.87 -2.39
N ALA A 36 -40.39 2.40 -1.41
CA ALA A 36 -39.83 2.89 -0.15
C ALA A 36 -39.03 1.83 0.62
N ASP A 37 -39.36 0.55 0.44
CA ASP A 37 -38.79 -0.56 1.20
C ASP A 37 -38.01 -1.56 0.35
N ASP A 38 -37.79 -1.23 -0.94
CA ASP A 38 -36.91 -1.93 -1.88
C ASP A 38 -35.46 -1.51 -1.61
N THR A 39 -34.63 -2.45 -1.20
CA THR A 39 -33.20 -2.19 -0.97
C THR A 39 -32.32 -3.23 -1.62
N PHE A 40 -31.21 -2.79 -2.19
CA PHE A 40 -30.11 -3.68 -2.57
C PHE A 40 -29.12 -3.82 -1.42
N GLY A 41 -28.84 -5.07 -1.01
CA GLY A 41 -27.96 -5.39 0.11
C GLY A 41 -28.67 -5.42 1.46
N TRP A 42 -27.96 -5.90 2.48
CA TRP A 42 -28.52 -6.22 3.80
C TRP A 42 -28.07 -5.24 4.88
N GLY A 43 -27.05 -5.54 5.66
CA GLY A 43 -26.56 -4.72 6.77
C GLY A 43 -25.44 -3.77 6.38
N VAL A 44 -25.43 -2.56 6.90
CA VAL A 44 -24.32 -1.60 6.73
C VAL A 44 -23.63 -1.34 8.06
N VAL A 45 -22.31 -1.12 8.01
CA VAL A 45 -21.51 -0.75 9.17
C VAL A 45 -21.37 0.78 9.23
N LEU A 46 -21.49 1.35 10.42
CA LEU A 46 -21.21 2.76 10.69
C LEU A 46 -20.12 2.88 11.76
N SER A 47 -19.12 3.72 11.51
CA SER A 47 -18.07 4.03 12.49
C SER A 47 -18.56 5.03 13.53
N ASP A 48 -17.97 5.03 14.72
CA ASP A 48 -18.28 5.99 15.78
C ASP A 48 -18.18 7.46 15.33
N ASP A 49 -17.15 7.83 14.55
CA ASP A 49 -17.04 9.20 13.99
C ASP A 49 -18.28 9.58 13.15
N ALA A 50 -18.81 8.63 12.38
CA ALA A 50 -19.95 8.89 11.51
C ALA A 50 -21.20 9.14 12.38
N LEU A 51 -21.33 8.39 13.48
CA LEU A 51 -22.39 8.57 14.45
C LEU A 51 -22.27 9.86 15.24
N GLU A 52 -21.07 10.30 15.55
CA GLU A 52 -20.82 11.58 16.20
C GLU A 52 -21.23 12.73 15.28
N ASN A 53 -20.78 12.72 14.02
CA ASN A 53 -21.18 13.71 13.02
C ASN A 53 -22.71 13.74 12.83
N LEU A 54 -23.34 12.56 12.73
CA LEU A 54 -24.80 12.45 12.68
C LEU A 54 -25.46 13.05 13.92
N SER A 55 -24.90 12.79 15.11
CA SER A 55 -25.45 13.29 16.38
C SER A 55 -25.33 14.81 16.51
N GLN A 56 -24.26 15.41 16.00
CA GLN A 56 -24.08 16.87 15.97
C GLN A 56 -25.05 17.54 14.99
N ASN A 57 -25.36 16.88 13.86
CA ASN A 57 -26.20 17.42 12.81
C ASN A 57 -27.71 17.20 13.05
N ASP A 58 -28.11 15.98 13.40
CA ASP A 58 -29.49 15.56 13.69
C ASP A 58 -29.53 14.53 14.83
N PRO A 59 -29.58 14.98 16.10
CA PRO A 59 -29.59 14.12 17.27
C PRO A 59 -30.72 13.07 17.25
N GLU A 60 -31.88 13.40 16.68
CA GLU A 60 -33.05 12.52 16.65
C GLU A 60 -32.82 11.32 15.71
N THR A 61 -32.35 11.56 14.49
CA THR A 61 -31.97 10.47 13.57
C THR A 61 -30.83 9.64 14.15
N ALA A 62 -29.82 10.29 14.74
CA ALA A 62 -28.69 9.58 15.31
C ALA A 62 -29.12 8.64 16.45
N LEU A 63 -30.05 9.07 17.31
CA LEU A 63 -30.61 8.23 18.37
C LEU A 63 -31.40 7.05 17.79
N ALA A 64 -32.30 7.29 16.83
CA ALA A 64 -33.11 6.22 16.21
C ALA A 64 -32.26 5.17 15.48
N ILE A 65 -31.16 5.60 14.83
CA ILE A 65 -30.17 4.70 14.23
C ILE A 65 -29.45 3.91 15.33
N LYS A 66 -28.99 4.56 16.41
CA LYS A 66 -28.29 3.91 17.53
C LYS A 66 -29.13 2.84 18.23
N GLU A 67 -30.41 3.10 18.45
CA GLU A 67 -31.35 2.14 19.04
C GLU A 67 -31.59 0.90 18.17
N SER A 68 -31.22 0.95 16.88
CA SER A 68 -31.39 -0.14 15.93
C SER A 68 -30.09 -0.89 15.63
N PHE A 69 -28.99 -0.63 16.35
CA PHE A 69 -27.70 -1.27 16.09
C PHE A 69 -27.55 -2.65 16.73
N ALA A 70 -26.95 -3.55 15.96
CA ALA A 70 -26.16 -4.66 16.48
C ALA A 70 -24.73 -4.17 16.69
N TYR A 71 -24.16 -4.45 17.86
CA TYR A 71 -22.80 -4.07 18.22
C TYR A 71 -21.93 -5.32 18.37
N TRP A 72 -20.72 -5.25 17.84
CA TRP A 72 -19.69 -6.27 18.03
C TRP A 72 -18.32 -5.60 18.04
N ASP A 73 -17.37 -6.21 18.73
CA ASP A 73 -16.02 -5.66 18.89
C ASP A 73 -14.96 -6.47 18.12
N ASP A 74 -15.24 -7.74 17.88
CA ASP A 74 -14.26 -8.71 17.42
C ASP A 74 -14.23 -8.82 15.89
N ILE A 75 -13.05 -9.15 15.35
CA ILE A 75 -12.85 -9.65 14.00
C ILE A 75 -12.36 -11.09 14.09
N ALA A 76 -13.10 -12.01 13.48
CA ALA A 76 -12.70 -13.39 13.31
C ALA A 76 -12.23 -13.64 11.87
N VAL A 77 -11.13 -14.36 11.72
CA VAL A 77 -10.64 -14.85 10.42
C VAL A 77 -10.54 -16.35 10.50
N VAL A 78 -11.17 -17.02 9.53
CA VAL A 78 -11.13 -18.47 9.34
C VAL A 78 -10.40 -18.79 8.05
N GLN A 79 -9.28 -19.50 8.18
CA GLN A 79 -8.46 -19.96 7.06
C GLN A 79 -7.92 -21.35 7.40
N ASP A 80 -8.02 -22.30 6.47
CA ASP A 80 -7.58 -23.69 6.65
C ASP A 80 -8.10 -24.35 7.95
N GLY A 81 -9.36 -24.04 8.30
CA GLY A 81 -10.03 -24.53 9.52
C GLY A 81 -9.55 -23.89 10.82
N VAL A 82 -8.58 -22.98 10.78
CA VAL A 82 -8.09 -22.23 11.94
C VAL A 82 -8.88 -20.94 12.07
N ARG A 83 -9.52 -20.74 13.23
CA ARG A 83 -10.22 -19.50 13.59
C ARG A 83 -9.37 -18.66 14.53
N THR A 84 -8.96 -17.48 14.09
CA THR A 84 -8.23 -16.49 14.89
C THR A 84 -9.12 -15.27 15.13
N VAL A 85 -9.16 -14.77 16.36
CA VAL A 85 -9.98 -13.62 16.76
C VAL A 85 -9.10 -12.51 17.30
N SER A 86 -9.34 -11.28 16.86
CA SER A 86 -8.77 -10.06 17.42
C SER A 86 -9.91 -9.13 17.87
N GLN A 87 -9.74 -8.48 19.01
CA GLN A 87 -10.72 -7.66 19.72
C GLN A 87 -10.40 -6.16 19.59
N GLY A 88 -11.20 -5.29 20.20
CA GLY A 88 -10.96 -3.85 20.26
C GLY A 88 -11.14 -3.11 18.93
N HIS A 89 -11.86 -3.70 17.97
CA HIS A 89 -12.08 -3.07 16.67
C HIS A 89 -13.27 -2.11 16.68
N GLY A 90 -14.30 -2.43 17.47
CA GLY A 90 -15.51 -1.62 17.66
C GLY A 90 -16.32 -1.40 16.37
N PHE A 91 -17.42 -2.13 16.21
CA PHE A 91 -18.31 -2.00 15.07
C PHE A 91 -19.78 -1.90 15.49
N ALA A 92 -20.55 -1.19 14.68
CA ALA A 92 -22.00 -1.12 14.78
C ALA A 92 -22.62 -1.35 13.40
N GLY A 93 -23.55 -2.30 13.33
CA GLY A 93 -24.29 -2.68 12.13
C GLY A 93 -25.76 -2.35 12.24
N ILE A 94 -26.34 -1.84 11.15
CA ILE A 94 -27.79 -1.65 11.02
C ILE A 94 -28.27 -2.23 9.70
N GLY A 95 -29.46 -2.84 9.69
CA GLY A 95 -30.13 -3.22 8.45
C GLY A 95 -30.35 -2.00 7.55
N ARG A 96 -29.87 -2.06 6.29
CA ARG A 96 -29.98 -0.95 5.32
C ARG A 96 -31.43 -0.53 5.11
N LYS A 97 -32.36 -1.48 5.04
CA LYS A 97 -33.80 -1.22 4.97
C LYS A 97 -34.29 -0.43 6.19
N LYS A 98 -33.92 -0.85 7.40
CA LYS A 98 -34.29 -0.16 8.63
C LYS A 98 -33.72 1.27 8.67
N MET A 99 -32.45 1.44 8.31
CA MET A 99 -31.81 2.76 8.21
C MET A 99 -32.56 3.68 7.24
N LEU A 100 -32.88 3.21 6.03
CA LEU A 100 -33.63 4.00 5.06
C LEU A 100 -35.02 4.38 5.57
N LEU A 101 -35.74 3.47 6.23
CA LEU A 101 -37.05 3.78 6.81
C LEU A 101 -36.96 4.85 7.90
N ILE A 102 -35.93 4.83 8.76
CA ILE A 102 -35.68 5.89 9.75
C ILE A 102 -35.48 7.24 9.05
N LEU A 103 -34.61 7.28 8.03
CA LEU A 103 -34.34 8.50 7.27
C LEU A 103 -35.59 9.02 6.54
N GLN A 104 -36.39 8.13 5.97
CA GLN A 104 -37.63 8.51 5.30
C GLN A 104 -38.63 9.10 6.29
N GLU A 105 -38.78 8.49 7.46
CA GLU A 105 -39.69 9.00 8.48
C GLU A 105 -39.27 10.39 8.96
N ARG A 106 -37.98 10.54 9.29
CA ARG A 106 -37.43 11.85 9.65
C ARG A 106 -37.63 12.90 8.56
N ALA A 107 -37.39 12.54 7.29
CA ALA A 107 -37.59 13.44 6.17
C ALA A 107 -39.06 13.89 6.05
N ARG A 108 -40.04 12.99 6.29
CA ARG A 108 -41.47 13.34 6.31
C ARG A 108 -41.81 14.27 7.47
N GLU A 109 -41.29 14.02 8.67
CA GLU A 109 -41.49 14.88 9.85
C GLU A 109 -41.03 16.32 9.58
N LEU A 110 -39.91 16.46 8.89
CA LEU A 110 -39.36 17.76 8.50
C LEU A 110 -40.05 18.38 7.28
N GLY A 111 -41.02 17.70 6.65
CA GLY A 111 -41.80 18.20 5.53
C GLY A 111 -41.11 18.09 4.16
N VAL A 112 -40.24 17.10 3.97
CA VAL A 112 -39.68 16.75 2.65
C VAL A 112 -40.73 16.03 1.80
N ASP A 113 -40.86 16.40 0.53
CA ASP A 113 -41.71 15.72 -0.44
C ASP A 113 -41.01 14.47 -1.01
N LEU A 114 -41.33 13.29 -0.48
CA LEU A 114 -40.77 12.02 -0.93
C LEU A 114 -41.64 11.39 -2.03
N ARG A 115 -41.07 11.21 -3.22
CA ARG A 115 -41.74 10.61 -4.39
C ARG A 115 -41.07 9.29 -4.77
N PHE A 116 -41.65 8.18 -4.31
CA PHE A 116 -41.24 6.82 -4.66
C PHE A 116 -41.87 6.35 -5.97
N GLU A 117 -41.37 5.24 -6.52
CA GLU A 117 -41.81 4.67 -7.81
C GLU A 117 -41.80 5.73 -8.94
N SER A 118 -40.91 6.72 -8.80
CA SER A 118 -40.84 7.93 -9.61
C SER A 118 -39.43 8.06 -10.18
N ARG A 119 -39.20 7.42 -11.33
CA ARG A 119 -37.93 7.58 -12.04
C ARG A 119 -37.69 9.05 -12.37
N ALA A 120 -36.57 9.59 -11.90
CA ALA A 120 -36.15 10.94 -12.20
C ALA A 120 -36.03 11.15 -13.73
N LYS A 121 -36.45 12.33 -14.20
CA LYS A 121 -36.15 12.81 -15.55
C LYS A 121 -34.64 13.14 -15.67
N PRO A 122 -34.13 13.44 -16.87
CA PRO A 122 -32.80 14.04 -16.99
C PRO A 122 -32.65 15.27 -16.09
N ALA A 123 -31.49 15.45 -15.48
CA ALA A 123 -31.21 16.53 -14.54
C ALA A 123 -31.44 17.91 -15.17
N SER A 124 -31.16 18.08 -16.47
CA SER A 124 -31.46 19.29 -17.23
C SER A 124 -32.96 19.68 -17.25
N ALA A 125 -33.87 18.72 -17.07
CA ALA A 125 -35.30 19.00 -16.95
C ALA A 125 -35.66 19.67 -15.62
N TYR A 126 -34.85 19.49 -14.57
CA TYR A 126 -35.07 20.07 -13.24
C TYR A 126 -34.35 21.41 -13.07
N GLN A 127 -33.24 21.64 -13.78
CA GLN A 127 -32.41 22.85 -13.65
C GLN A 127 -33.17 24.17 -13.81
N LYS A 128 -34.29 24.18 -14.55
CA LYS A 128 -35.12 25.36 -14.80
C LYS A 128 -36.12 25.67 -13.69
N ASP A 129 -36.60 24.62 -13.01
CA ASP A 129 -37.72 24.71 -12.07
C ASP A 129 -37.26 24.65 -10.60
N TYR A 130 -36.01 24.24 -10.37
CA TYR A 130 -35.39 24.09 -9.06
C TYR A 130 -34.14 24.97 -8.96
N ASP A 131 -33.94 25.56 -7.77
CA ASP A 131 -32.75 26.36 -7.47
C ASP A 131 -31.50 25.46 -7.38
N ILE A 132 -31.67 24.21 -6.94
CA ILE A 132 -30.60 23.21 -6.78
C ILE A 132 -31.09 21.84 -7.25
N VAL A 133 -30.24 21.13 -8.01
CA VAL A 133 -30.43 19.72 -8.39
C VAL A 133 -29.28 18.90 -7.82
N VAL A 134 -29.58 17.95 -6.94
CA VAL A 134 -28.58 17.08 -6.32
C VAL A 134 -28.66 15.70 -6.96
N GLY A 135 -27.61 15.29 -7.67
CA GLY A 135 -27.43 13.94 -8.19
C GLY A 135 -26.92 13.01 -7.08
N CYS A 136 -27.82 12.22 -6.52
CA CYS A 136 -27.57 11.26 -5.45
C CYS A 136 -28.10 9.85 -5.79
N ASP A 137 -28.14 9.55 -7.09
CA ASP A 137 -28.61 8.32 -7.73
C ASP A 137 -27.53 7.22 -7.77
N GLY A 138 -26.49 7.39 -6.96
CA GLY A 138 -25.52 6.37 -6.60
C GLY A 138 -24.54 5.98 -7.71
N LEU A 139 -24.03 4.76 -7.60
CA LEU A 139 -22.98 4.21 -8.46
C LEU A 139 -23.26 4.37 -9.96
N ASN A 140 -24.48 4.08 -10.40
CA ASN A 140 -24.90 4.12 -11.80
C ASN A 140 -25.56 5.46 -12.18
N SER A 141 -25.08 6.57 -11.59
CA SER A 141 -25.67 7.89 -11.72
C SER A 141 -25.95 8.31 -13.18
N ALA A 142 -27.23 8.51 -13.48
CA ALA A 142 -27.70 9.10 -14.73
C ALA A 142 -27.33 10.59 -14.78
N VAL A 143 -27.36 11.30 -13.65
CA VAL A 143 -26.96 12.71 -13.55
C VAL A 143 -25.49 12.89 -13.94
N ARG A 144 -24.59 12.05 -13.41
CA ARG A 144 -23.18 12.04 -13.77
C ARG A 144 -22.98 11.76 -15.27
N SER A 145 -23.76 10.82 -15.81
CA SER A 145 -23.66 10.41 -17.21
C SER A 145 -24.13 11.51 -18.17
N GLU A 146 -25.16 12.26 -17.80
CA GLU A 146 -25.70 13.37 -18.61
C GLU A 146 -24.69 14.50 -18.79
N PHE A 147 -23.93 14.84 -17.74
CA PHE A 147 -22.91 15.90 -17.79
C PHE A 147 -21.48 15.35 -17.71
N ALA A 148 -21.23 14.18 -18.31
CA ALA A 148 -19.94 13.50 -18.24
C ALA A 148 -18.78 14.36 -18.76
N ASP A 149 -19.00 15.18 -19.80
CA ASP A 149 -17.99 16.11 -20.33
C ASP A 149 -17.54 17.15 -19.31
N HIS A 150 -18.42 17.50 -18.36
CA HIS A 150 -18.11 18.45 -17.29
C HIS A 150 -17.51 17.74 -16.06
N PHE A 151 -18.17 16.68 -15.58
CA PHE A 151 -17.75 15.96 -14.38
C PHE A 151 -16.47 15.14 -14.58
N LYS A 152 -16.17 14.75 -15.83
CA LYS A 152 -15.05 13.91 -16.26
C LYS A 152 -14.87 12.70 -15.35
N PRO A 153 -15.85 11.78 -15.33
CA PRO A 153 -15.77 10.62 -14.46
C PRO A 153 -14.69 9.65 -14.93
N ASN A 154 -13.80 9.26 -14.02
CA ASN A 154 -12.93 8.10 -14.18
C ASN A 154 -13.63 6.91 -13.52
N ILE A 155 -14.08 5.96 -14.34
CA ILE A 155 -14.76 4.74 -13.91
C ILE A 155 -13.87 3.55 -14.24
N ASP A 156 -13.49 2.81 -13.21
CA ASP A 156 -12.60 1.66 -13.29
C ASP A 156 -13.30 0.44 -12.68
N VAL A 157 -13.71 -0.51 -13.52
CA VAL A 157 -14.45 -1.71 -13.11
C VAL A 157 -13.46 -2.76 -12.61
N ARG A 158 -13.62 -3.13 -11.35
CA ARG A 158 -12.67 -3.99 -10.64
C ARG A 158 -12.92 -5.48 -10.92
N PRO A 159 -11.85 -6.31 -11.01
CA PRO A 159 -11.94 -7.67 -11.53
C PRO A 159 -12.69 -8.66 -10.62
N CYS A 160 -12.62 -8.49 -9.29
CA CYS A 160 -13.32 -9.39 -8.37
C CYS A 160 -14.83 -9.32 -8.52
N LYS A 161 -15.46 -10.49 -8.39
CA LYS A 161 -16.90 -10.68 -8.43
C LYS A 161 -17.39 -10.81 -7.00
N PHE A 162 -18.47 -10.11 -6.65
CA PHE A 162 -19.14 -10.30 -5.35
C PHE A 162 -20.66 -10.41 -5.49
N ILE A 163 -21.29 -11.09 -4.53
CA ILE A 163 -22.75 -11.17 -4.34
C ILE A 163 -23.09 -10.87 -2.88
N TRP A 164 -24.13 -10.07 -2.65
CA TRP A 164 -24.54 -9.66 -1.30
C TRP A 164 -25.81 -10.40 -0.87
N LEU A 165 -25.66 -11.27 0.11
CA LEU A 165 -26.70 -12.15 0.65
C LEU A 165 -26.95 -11.86 2.14
N GLY A 166 -28.02 -12.45 2.66
CA GLY A 166 -28.37 -12.45 4.08
C GLY A 166 -28.54 -13.87 4.59
N THR A 167 -28.55 -14.07 5.90
CA THR A 167 -28.78 -15.37 6.52
C THR A 167 -29.33 -15.20 7.94
N HIS A 168 -29.89 -16.28 8.49
CA HIS A 168 -30.27 -16.37 9.90
C HIS A 168 -29.14 -16.88 10.79
N GLN A 169 -28.02 -17.32 10.22
CA GLN A 169 -26.80 -17.53 11.00
C GLN A 169 -26.26 -16.18 11.43
N LYS A 170 -26.24 -15.90 12.73
CA LYS A 170 -26.13 -14.51 13.19
C LYS A 170 -24.71 -13.92 13.11
N PHE A 171 -23.67 -14.75 13.20
CA PHE A 171 -22.29 -14.26 13.35
C PHE A 171 -22.21 -13.15 14.43
N ASP A 172 -22.91 -13.37 15.55
CA ASP A 172 -23.14 -12.38 16.60
C ASP A 172 -21.97 -12.25 17.58
N ASP A 173 -20.91 -13.04 17.38
CA ASP A 173 -19.70 -12.99 18.17
C ASP A 173 -18.59 -12.14 17.52
N ALA A 174 -18.54 -12.01 16.18
CA ALA A 174 -17.51 -11.23 15.49
C ALA A 174 -17.87 -10.87 14.04
N PHE A 175 -17.25 -9.80 13.51
CA PHE A 175 -17.12 -9.64 12.06
C PHE A 175 -16.25 -10.78 11.53
N THR A 176 -16.84 -11.68 10.76
CA THR A 176 -16.20 -12.93 10.36
C THR A 176 -15.80 -12.92 8.90
N PHE A 177 -14.52 -13.15 8.64
CA PHE A 177 -13.98 -13.50 7.33
C PHE A 177 -13.76 -15.01 7.27
N VAL A 178 -14.22 -15.66 6.20
CA VAL A 178 -13.96 -17.08 5.97
C VAL A 178 -13.42 -17.27 4.56
N PHE A 179 -12.33 -18.03 4.43
CA PHE A 179 -11.69 -18.35 3.16
C PHE A 179 -11.76 -19.85 2.91
N GLU A 180 -12.43 -20.25 1.83
CA GLU A 180 -12.63 -21.66 1.46
C GLU A 180 -11.93 -22.00 0.15
N LYS A 181 -11.14 -23.08 0.18
CA LYS A 181 -10.46 -23.61 -1.01
C LYS A 181 -11.35 -24.64 -1.69
N THR A 182 -11.84 -24.31 -2.87
CA THR A 182 -12.69 -25.20 -3.66
C THR A 182 -11.89 -25.85 -4.80
N LYS A 183 -12.49 -26.83 -5.48
CA LYS A 183 -11.90 -27.42 -6.71
C LYS A 183 -11.79 -26.42 -7.87
N HIS A 184 -12.48 -25.27 -7.81
CA HIS A 184 -12.50 -24.25 -8.86
C HIS A 184 -11.62 -23.03 -8.54
N GLY A 185 -11.06 -22.94 -7.33
CA GLY A 185 -10.33 -21.78 -6.83
C GLY A 185 -10.80 -21.38 -5.44
N TRP A 186 -10.37 -20.21 -4.97
CA TRP A 186 -10.72 -19.70 -3.65
C TRP A 186 -11.99 -18.83 -3.69
N VAL A 187 -12.85 -19.02 -2.69
CA VAL A 187 -14.06 -18.22 -2.48
C VAL A 187 -14.07 -17.81 -1.02
N TRP A 188 -14.43 -16.56 -0.72
CA TRP A 188 -14.47 -16.06 0.65
C TRP A 188 -15.73 -15.29 0.97
N ILE A 189 -16.02 -15.15 2.27
CA ILE A 189 -17.14 -14.36 2.76
C ILE A 189 -16.74 -13.29 3.77
N HIS A 190 -17.55 -12.24 3.80
CA HIS A 190 -17.56 -11.19 4.80
C HIS A 190 -18.92 -11.27 5.50
N ALA A 191 -18.94 -11.69 6.75
CA ALA A 191 -20.18 -11.95 7.48
C ALA A 191 -20.24 -11.19 8.80
N TYR A 192 -21.38 -10.55 9.08
CA TYR A 192 -21.60 -9.81 10.32
C TYR A 192 -23.09 -9.60 10.58
N GLN A 193 -23.45 -9.61 11.87
CA GLN A 193 -24.80 -9.30 12.33
C GLN A 193 -25.19 -7.86 11.97
N PHE A 194 -26.46 -7.60 11.68
CA PHE A 194 -26.95 -6.22 11.53
C PHE A 194 -28.33 -5.97 12.16
N ASP A 195 -29.01 -7.02 12.63
CA ASP A 195 -30.17 -6.96 13.51
C ASP A 195 -30.26 -8.23 14.39
N GLU A 196 -31.31 -8.36 15.20
CA GLU A 196 -31.46 -9.44 16.18
C GLU A 196 -31.49 -10.85 15.55
N ASP A 197 -32.00 -10.97 14.32
CA ASP A 197 -32.38 -12.25 13.72
C ASP A 197 -31.58 -12.59 12.45
N THR A 198 -30.79 -11.65 11.91
CA THR A 198 -30.12 -11.81 10.63
C THR A 198 -28.71 -11.20 10.55
N ALA A 199 -27.92 -11.79 9.64
CA ALA A 199 -26.57 -11.36 9.31
C ALA A 199 -26.40 -11.12 7.81
N THR A 200 -25.46 -10.25 7.48
CA THR A 200 -24.97 -10.03 6.12
C THR A 200 -23.98 -11.13 5.77
N VAL A 201 -24.01 -11.60 4.53
CA VAL A 201 -22.98 -12.45 3.94
C VAL A 201 -22.64 -11.90 2.56
N ILE A 202 -21.47 -11.29 2.41
CA ILE A 202 -20.95 -10.90 1.09
C ILE A 202 -20.01 -12.01 0.65
N VAL A 203 -20.37 -12.72 -0.43
CA VAL A 203 -19.51 -13.74 -1.05
C VAL A 203 -18.71 -13.09 -2.15
N GLU A 204 -17.41 -13.37 -2.20
CA GLU A 204 -16.49 -12.80 -3.18
C GLU A 204 -15.51 -13.86 -3.71
N CYS A 205 -15.11 -13.72 -4.97
CA CYS A 205 -14.07 -14.54 -5.60
C CYS A 205 -13.40 -13.81 -6.78
N SER A 206 -12.25 -14.34 -7.21
CA SER A 206 -11.56 -13.88 -8.42
C SER A 206 -12.40 -14.15 -9.67
N GLY A 207 -12.23 -13.32 -10.71
CA GLY A 207 -12.93 -13.51 -11.99
C GLY A 207 -12.67 -14.89 -12.61
N GLU A 208 -11.42 -15.38 -12.52
CA GLU A 208 -11.06 -16.71 -12.99
C GLU A 208 -11.79 -17.83 -12.21
N THR A 209 -11.89 -17.71 -10.88
CA THR A 209 -12.65 -18.67 -10.06
C THR A 209 -14.13 -18.65 -10.44
N TRP A 210 -14.69 -17.45 -10.66
CA TRP A 210 -16.07 -17.29 -11.08
C TRP A 210 -16.37 -17.97 -12.43
N GLU A 211 -15.47 -17.82 -13.40
CA GLU A 211 -15.55 -18.48 -14.71
C GLU A 211 -15.44 -20.01 -14.59
N ARG A 212 -14.48 -20.50 -13.79
CA ARG A 212 -14.30 -21.94 -13.57
C ARG A 212 -15.49 -22.61 -12.90
N TRP A 213 -16.22 -21.90 -12.05
CA TRP A 213 -17.49 -22.37 -11.48
C TRP A 213 -18.62 -22.41 -12.51
N GLY A 214 -18.53 -21.64 -13.60
CA GLY A 214 -19.60 -21.52 -14.58
C GLY A 214 -20.79 -20.71 -14.06
N PHE A 215 -20.57 -19.76 -13.14
CA PHE A 215 -21.64 -18.97 -12.55
C PHE A 215 -22.43 -18.14 -13.58
N GLU A 216 -21.85 -17.85 -14.75
CA GLU A 216 -22.52 -17.14 -15.85
C GLU A 216 -23.85 -17.81 -16.25
N ASP A 217 -23.84 -19.13 -16.33
CA ASP A 217 -24.93 -19.95 -16.85
C ASP A 217 -25.92 -20.42 -15.75
N MET A 218 -25.64 -20.11 -14.49
CA MET A 218 -26.46 -20.54 -13.36
C MET A 218 -27.65 -19.60 -13.12
N SER A 219 -28.76 -20.20 -12.66
CA SER A 219 -29.87 -19.43 -12.08
C SER A 219 -29.45 -18.77 -10.76
N LYS A 220 -30.19 -17.75 -10.33
CA LYS A 220 -29.97 -17.09 -9.02
C LYS A 220 -30.03 -18.11 -7.88
N GLU A 221 -30.99 -19.02 -7.93
CA GLU A 221 -31.21 -20.06 -6.93
C GLU A 221 -30.08 -21.10 -6.93
N GLU A 222 -29.54 -21.43 -8.12
CA GLU A 222 -28.38 -22.32 -8.25
C GLU A 222 -27.11 -21.68 -7.70
N ILE A 223 -26.89 -20.38 -7.95
CA ILE A 223 -25.80 -19.60 -7.36
C ILE A 223 -25.88 -19.62 -5.83
N ILE A 224 -27.05 -19.30 -5.27
CA ILE A 224 -27.26 -19.26 -3.82
C ILE A 224 -26.97 -20.64 -3.19
N ARG A 225 -27.53 -21.72 -3.77
CA ARG A 225 -27.27 -23.08 -3.29
C ARG A 225 -25.79 -23.46 -3.37
N THR A 226 -25.10 -23.03 -4.42
CA THR A 226 -23.65 -23.28 -4.55
C THR A 226 -22.88 -22.56 -3.44
N CYS A 227 -23.23 -21.31 -3.13
CA CYS A 227 -22.63 -20.59 -2.00
C CYS A 227 -22.95 -21.27 -0.65
N GLU A 228 -24.17 -21.78 -0.45
CA GLU A 228 -24.54 -22.55 0.75
C GLU A 228 -23.70 -23.82 0.88
N GLU A 229 -23.46 -24.54 -0.22
CA GLU A 229 -22.62 -25.74 -0.23
C GLU A 229 -21.16 -25.44 0.10
N ILE A 230 -20.61 -24.33 -0.41
CA ILE A 230 -19.22 -23.91 -0.12
C ILE A 230 -19.05 -23.58 1.37
N PHE A 231 -20.00 -22.86 1.98
CA PHE A 231 -19.88 -22.37 3.35
C PHE A 231 -20.73 -23.14 4.36
N ALA A 232 -21.13 -24.38 4.04
CA ALA A 232 -22.05 -25.18 4.85
C ALA A 232 -21.61 -25.33 6.31
N ASP A 233 -20.30 -25.50 6.54
CA ASP A 233 -19.71 -25.67 7.87
C ASP A 233 -19.78 -24.40 8.73
N HIS A 234 -19.96 -23.24 8.12
CA HIS A 234 -20.00 -21.93 8.80
C HIS A 234 -21.43 -21.39 8.96
N LEU A 235 -22.37 -21.87 8.14
CA LEU A 235 -23.76 -21.42 8.15
C LEU A 235 -24.63 -22.12 9.20
N GLY A 236 -24.15 -23.17 9.85
CA GLY A 236 -24.91 -23.88 10.89
C GLY A 236 -26.26 -24.44 10.42
N GLY A 237 -26.41 -24.72 9.12
CA GLY A 237 -27.65 -25.17 8.49
C GLY A 237 -28.66 -24.07 8.16
N HIS A 238 -28.32 -22.79 8.35
CA HIS A 238 -29.15 -21.67 7.93
C HIS A 238 -29.00 -21.37 6.44
N ALA A 239 -30.12 -21.11 5.76
CA ALA A 239 -30.13 -20.78 4.34
C ALA A 239 -29.59 -19.36 4.06
N LEU A 240 -29.06 -19.16 2.86
CA LEU A 240 -28.71 -17.86 2.30
C LEU A 240 -29.92 -17.24 1.59
N MET A 241 -30.08 -15.93 1.75
CA MET A 241 -31.23 -15.15 1.28
C MET A 241 -30.78 -14.02 0.35
N SER A 242 -31.58 -13.75 -0.68
CA SER A 242 -31.37 -12.62 -1.60
C SER A 242 -32.58 -11.69 -1.57
N ASN A 243 -32.34 -10.37 -1.53
CA ASN A 243 -33.36 -9.33 -1.71
C ASN A 243 -33.31 -8.66 -3.09
N ALA A 244 -32.47 -9.16 -4.00
CA ALA A 244 -32.31 -8.64 -5.36
C ALA A 244 -33.28 -9.30 -6.36
N ASP A 245 -34.59 -9.21 -6.11
CA ASP A 245 -35.61 -9.91 -6.92
C ASP A 245 -35.73 -9.39 -8.37
N HIS A 246 -35.21 -8.19 -8.62
CA HIS A 246 -35.13 -7.59 -9.95
C HIS A 246 -33.95 -8.11 -10.79
N LEU A 247 -32.92 -8.69 -10.17
CA LEU A 247 -31.77 -9.27 -10.85
C LEU A 247 -32.05 -10.74 -11.19
N ARG A 248 -31.69 -11.16 -12.41
CA ARG A 248 -31.90 -12.52 -12.91
C ARG A 248 -30.58 -13.17 -13.33
N GLY A 249 -30.48 -14.48 -13.10
CA GLY A 249 -29.30 -15.28 -13.45
C GLY A 249 -28.04 -14.74 -12.79
N SER A 250 -26.93 -14.78 -13.52
CA SER A 250 -25.62 -14.32 -13.10
C SER A 250 -25.48 -12.83 -12.78
N ALA A 251 -26.47 -12.00 -13.14
CA ALA A 251 -26.46 -10.56 -12.85
C ALA A 251 -26.45 -10.21 -11.35
N VAL A 252 -26.67 -11.19 -10.47
CA VAL A 252 -26.51 -11.05 -9.02
C VAL A 252 -25.04 -10.93 -8.60
N TRP A 253 -24.11 -11.41 -9.43
CA TRP A 253 -22.67 -11.17 -9.26
C TRP A 253 -22.28 -9.84 -9.88
N ILE A 254 -21.67 -8.98 -9.08
CA ILE A 254 -21.33 -7.62 -9.46
C ILE A 254 -19.81 -7.46 -9.45
N ASN A 255 -19.29 -6.71 -10.42
CA ASN A 255 -17.95 -6.14 -10.35
C ASN A 255 -18.06 -4.73 -9.76
N PHE A 256 -17.24 -4.40 -8.78
CA PHE A 256 -17.28 -3.09 -8.16
C PHE A 256 -16.77 -2.01 -9.13
N PRO A 257 -17.54 -0.96 -9.48
CA PRO A 257 -17.04 0.11 -10.32
C PRO A 257 -16.49 1.23 -9.43
N ARG A 258 -15.18 1.43 -9.46
CA ARG A 258 -14.50 2.54 -8.79
C ARG A 258 -14.77 3.82 -9.58
N VAL A 259 -15.56 4.73 -9.01
CA VAL A 259 -15.88 6.04 -9.60
C VAL A 259 -15.06 7.15 -8.93
N LEU A 260 -14.50 8.04 -9.73
CA LEU A 260 -13.90 9.31 -9.30
C LEU A 260 -14.18 10.41 -10.34
N CYS A 261 -14.98 11.42 -9.98
CA CYS A 261 -15.20 12.60 -10.82
C CYS A 261 -14.16 13.71 -10.55
N ASP A 262 -13.63 14.32 -11.61
CA ASP A 262 -12.74 15.51 -11.55
C ASP A 262 -13.49 16.78 -11.14
N LYS A 263 -14.78 16.88 -11.47
CA LYS A 263 -15.66 17.96 -11.00
C LYS A 263 -16.93 17.39 -10.40
N TRP A 264 -17.47 18.05 -9.39
CA TRP A 264 -18.63 17.57 -8.64
C TRP A 264 -19.86 18.46 -8.82
N HIS A 265 -19.77 19.59 -9.50
CA HIS A 265 -20.92 20.43 -9.81
C HIS A 265 -20.85 20.98 -11.23
N HIS A 266 -22.01 21.31 -11.79
CA HIS A 266 -22.20 21.95 -13.07
C HIS A 266 -23.41 22.89 -12.95
N GLU A 267 -23.19 24.21 -13.04
CA GLU A 267 -24.24 25.21 -12.79
C GLU A 267 -24.94 24.98 -11.44
N ASN A 268 -26.25 24.74 -11.43
CA ASN A 268 -27.04 24.41 -10.23
C ASN A 268 -27.16 22.91 -9.95
N VAL A 269 -26.41 22.06 -10.65
CA VAL A 269 -26.36 20.60 -10.45
C VAL A 269 -25.13 20.22 -9.63
N VAL A 270 -25.28 19.40 -8.59
CA VAL A 270 -24.17 18.92 -7.75
C VAL A 270 -24.28 17.41 -7.48
N LEU A 271 -23.17 16.69 -7.54
CA LEU A 271 -23.08 15.26 -7.28
C LEU A 271 -22.80 14.98 -5.79
N LEU A 272 -23.42 13.93 -5.27
CA LEU A 272 -23.35 13.56 -3.86
C LEU A 272 -23.19 12.05 -3.67
N GLY A 273 -22.29 11.66 -2.76
CA GLY A 273 -22.02 10.26 -2.43
C GLY A 273 -21.42 9.47 -3.60
N ASP A 274 -21.84 8.22 -3.79
CA ASP A 274 -21.34 7.34 -4.85
C ASP A 274 -21.58 7.88 -6.28
N ALA A 275 -22.41 8.91 -6.44
CA ALA A 275 -22.56 9.61 -7.71
C ALA A 275 -21.28 10.38 -8.10
N SER A 276 -20.52 10.93 -7.12
CA SER A 276 -19.25 11.63 -7.36
C SER A 276 -18.02 10.73 -7.14
N ALA A 277 -18.05 9.91 -6.09
CA ALA A 277 -16.92 9.06 -5.71
C ALA A 277 -17.38 7.86 -4.87
N THR A 278 -16.93 6.66 -5.23
CA THR A 278 -17.27 5.41 -4.52
C THR A 278 -16.15 4.98 -3.57
N ALA A 279 -16.49 4.29 -2.47
CA ALA A 279 -15.53 3.53 -1.66
C ALA A 279 -15.92 2.05 -1.59
N HIS A 280 -14.92 1.16 -1.74
CA HIS A 280 -15.15 -0.28 -1.69
C HIS A 280 -15.74 -0.72 -0.34
N PHE A 281 -16.70 -1.64 -0.36
CA PHE A 281 -17.40 -2.11 0.86
C PHE A 281 -16.45 -2.78 1.86
N SER A 282 -15.28 -3.27 1.42
CA SER A 282 -14.26 -3.90 2.26
C SER A 282 -13.74 -3.05 3.43
N ILE A 283 -14.01 -1.74 3.45
CA ILE A 283 -13.66 -0.83 4.56
C ILE A 283 -14.88 -0.22 5.26
N GLY A 284 -16.10 -0.67 4.95
CA GLY A 284 -17.34 -0.26 5.63
C GLY A 284 -17.66 1.24 5.61
N SER A 285 -17.15 2.01 4.65
CA SER A 285 -17.16 3.49 4.71
C SER A 285 -18.12 4.17 3.71
N GLY A 286 -18.89 3.42 2.93
CA GLY A 286 -19.81 3.99 1.92
C GLY A 286 -20.91 4.88 2.51
N SER A 287 -21.61 4.39 3.55
CA SER A 287 -22.65 5.18 4.22
C SER A 287 -22.09 6.41 4.95
N ARG A 288 -20.89 6.29 5.55
CA ARG A 288 -20.18 7.44 6.15
C ARG A 288 -19.93 8.54 5.12
N LEU A 289 -19.39 8.18 3.95
CA LEU A 289 -19.15 9.15 2.87
C LEU A 289 -20.43 9.85 2.43
N ALA A 290 -21.54 9.12 2.34
CA ALA A 290 -22.83 9.68 2.01
C ALA A 290 -23.31 10.71 3.05
N PHE A 291 -23.24 10.38 4.35
CA PHE A 291 -23.68 11.27 5.42
C PHE A 291 -22.78 12.49 5.57
N ASP A 292 -21.47 12.31 5.65
CA ASP A 292 -20.52 13.42 5.82
C ASP A 292 -20.64 14.43 4.66
N SER A 293 -20.76 13.93 3.42
CA SER A 293 -20.93 14.80 2.26
C SER A 293 -22.29 15.49 2.23
N ALA A 294 -23.35 14.84 2.70
CA ALA A 294 -24.69 15.43 2.80
C ALA A 294 -24.74 16.55 3.84
N ILE A 295 -24.09 16.37 5.00
CA ILE A 295 -23.95 17.38 6.05
C ILE A 295 -23.19 18.59 5.49
N ALA A 296 -22.00 18.36 4.94
CA ALA A 296 -21.13 19.43 4.45
C ALA A 296 -21.78 20.24 3.33
N LEU A 297 -22.40 19.58 2.35
CA LEU A 297 -23.07 20.27 1.25
C LEU A 297 -24.24 21.14 1.75
N ALA A 298 -25.07 20.60 2.66
CA ALA A 298 -26.20 21.35 3.21
C ALA A 298 -25.75 22.55 4.06
N GLU A 299 -24.67 22.39 4.83
CA GLU A 299 -24.06 23.48 5.59
C GLU A 299 -23.58 24.59 4.67
N LEU A 300 -22.75 24.26 3.67
CA LEU A 300 -22.17 25.24 2.77
C LEU A 300 -23.23 25.97 1.93
N ILE A 301 -24.30 25.29 1.51
CA ILE A 301 -25.44 25.94 0.83
C ILE A 301 -26.10 26.99 1.73
N SER A 302 -26.17 26.75 3.03
CA SER A 302 -26.83 27.65 3.99
C SER A 302 -25.94 28.81 4.47
N THR A 303 -24.61 28.64 4.44
CA THR A 303 -23.66 29.61 4.99
C THR A 303 -22.97 30.48 3.94
N GLU A 304 -22.77 29.96 2.73
CA GLU A 304 -22.06 30.69 1.68
C GLU A 304 -22.93 31.73 0.97
N PRO A 305 -22.33 32.82 0.46
CA PRO A 305 -23.08 33.91 -0.19
C PRO A 305 -23.67 33.54 -1.56
N SER A 306 -23.19 32.46 -2.18
CA SER A 306 -23.70 31.96 -3.48
C SER A 306 -23.58 30.44 -3.58
N LEU A 307 -24.45 29.84 -4.42
CA LEU A 307 -24.42 28.40 -4.68
C LEU A 307 -23.12 27.96 -5.37
N GLU A 308 -22.60 28.77 -6.28
CA GLU A 308 -21.31 28.51 -6.93
C GLU A 308 -20.20 28.39 -5.88
N ARG A 309 -20.14 29.34 -4.92
CA ARG A 309 -19.14 29.29 -3.86
C ARG A 309 -19.35 28.10 -2.91
N ALA A 310 -20.60 27.77 -2.60
CA ALA A 310 -20.94 26.59 -1.80
C ALA A 310 -20.42 25.29 -2.45
N PHE A 311 -20.63 25.13 -3.76
CA PHE A 311 -20.20 23.92 -4.48
C PHE A 311 -18.69 23.84 -4.66
N GLU A 312 -18.03 24.96 -4.92
CA GLU A 312 -16.57 25.03 -4.96
C GLU A 312 -15.96 24.60 -3.63
N ARG A 313 -16.42 25.21 -2.52
CA ARG A 313 -15.95 24.86 -1.17
C ARG A 313 -16.27 23.41 -0.80
N TYR A 314 -17.46 22.92 -1.15
CA TYR A 314 -17.84 21.53 -0.89
C TYR A 314 -16.86 20.57 -1.56
N GLN A 315 -16.52 20.83 -2.82
CA GLN A 315 -15.53 20.03 -3.53
C GLN A 315 -14.13 20.18 -2.90
N GLU A 316 -13.68 21.39 -2.59
CA GLU A 316 -12.37 21.65 -1.99
C GLU A 316 -12.19 20.94 -0.63
N GLU A 317 -13.16 21.10 0.26
CA GLU A 317 -13.10 20.57 1.63
C GLU A 317 -13.25 19.04 1.64
N ARG A 318 -14.21 18.50 0.89
CA ARG A 318 -14.49 17.05 0.91
C ARG A 318 -13.54 16.24 0.05
N ARG A 319 -12.91 16.81 -0.99
CA ARG A 319 -12.00 16.07 -1.88
C ARG A 319 -10.85 15.42 -1.11
N LEU A 320 -10.25 16.10 -0.13
CA LEU A 320 -9.15 15.53 0.64
C LEU A 320 -9.59 14.30 1.44
N ASP A 321 -10.73 14.38 2.12
CA ASP A 321 -11.26 13.27 2.92
C ASP A 321 -11.71 12.10 2.05
N VAL A 322 -12.37 12.39 0.92
CA VAL A 322 -12.76 11.38 -0.08
C VAL A 322 -11.52 10.68 -0.63
N LEU A 323 -10.46 11.42 -0.98
CA LEU A 323 -9.22 10.82 -1.48
C LEU A 323 -8.53 9.94 -0.43
N ARG A 324 -8.53 10.35 0.85
CA ARG A 324 -8.00 9.54 1.95
C ARG A 324 -8.76 8.22 2.10
N LEU A 325 -10.10 8.28 2.12
CA LEU A 325 -10.95 7.09 2.24
C LEU A 325 -10.86 6.20 1.00
N GLN A 326 -10.80 6.79 -0.20
CA GLN A 326 -10.59 6.03 -1.43
C GLN A 326 -9.22 5.37 -1.49
N SER A 327 -8.17 6.01 -0.98
CA SER A 327 -6.84 5.40 -0.88
C SER A 327 -6.87 4.15 0.00
N ALA A 328 -7.48 4.25 1.19
CA ALA A 328 -7.66 3.09 2.08
C ALA A 328 -8.56 2.00 1.47
N ALA A 329 -9.64 2.40 0.80
CA ALA A 329 -10.54 1.48 0.11
C ALA A 329 -9.85 0.75 -1.03
N ARG A 330 -9.02 1.46 -1.80
CA ARG A 330 -8.21 0.90 -2.90
C ARG A 330 -7.21 -0.11 -2.36
N ASN A 331 -6.44 0.23 -1.32
CA ASN A 331 -5.46 -0.69 -0.74
C ASN A 331 -6.13 -1.98 -0.23
N SER A 332 -7.29 -1.86 0.42
CA SER A 332 -8.06 -3.02 0.90
C SER A 332 -8.66 -3.84 -0.25
N LEU A 333 -9.20 -3.18 -1.27
CA LEU A 333 -9.74 -3.81 -2.48
C LEU A 333 -8.65 -4.58 -3.24
N GLU A 334 -7.52 -3.94 -3.54
CA GLU A 334 -6.39 -4.58 -4.25
C GLU A 334 -5.83 -5.77 -3.46
N TRP A 335 -5.81 -5.69 -2.12
CA TRP A 335 -5.44 -6.84 -1.28
C TRP A 335 -6.41 -8.03 -1.44
N PHE A 336 -7.73 -7.78 -1.56
CA PHE A 336 -8.71 -8.84 -1.82
C PHE A 336 -8.61 -9.40 -3.24
N GLU A 337 -8.32 -8.55 -4.22
CA GLU A 337 -8.07 -8.98 -5.61
C GLU A 337 -6.85 -9.89 -5.70
N ASP A 338 -5.82 -9.61 -4.90
CA ASP A 338 -4.58 -10.38 -4.81
C ASP A 338 -4.58 -11.40 -3.65
N VAL A 339 -5.70 -11.67 -2.98
CA VAL A 339 -5.70 -12.39 -1.69
C VAL A 339 -5.08 -13.78 -1.78
N GLU A 340 -5.22 -14.43 -2.94
CA GLU A 340 -4.65 -15.75 -3.20
C GLU A 340 -3.12 -15.79 -3.03
N ARG A 341 -2.43 -14.64 -3.16
CA ARG A 341 -1.00 -14.46 -2.84
C ARG A 341 -0.68 -14.79 -1.37
N TYR A 342 -1.63 -14.56 -0.46
CA TYR A 342 -1.43 -14.66 0.98
C TYR A 342 -2.04 -15.93 1.60
N LEU A 343 -2.91 -16.64 0.88
CA LEU A 343 -3.64 -17.79 1.42
C LEU A 343 -2.78 -19.02 1.76
N GLY A 344 -1.50 -19.00 1.40
CA GLY A 344 -0.50 -20.00 1.84
C GLY A 344 0.30 -19.59 3.08
N MET A 345 0.07 -18.39 3.64
CA MET A 345 0.77 -17.93 4.84
C MET A 345 0.27 -18.65 6.09
N ASP A 346 1.09 -18.64 7.15
CA ASP A 346 0.65 -19.04 8.48
C ASP A 346 -0.57 -18.21 8.92
N PRO A 347 -1.59 -18.83 9.57
CA PRO A 347 -2.81 -18.13 9.99
C PRO A 347 -2.59 -16.88 10.83
N VAL A 348 -1.51 -16.81 11.64
CA VAL A 348 -1.17 -15.62 12.44
C VAL A 348 -0.77 -14.47 11.52
N GLN A 349 0.11 -14.74 10.55
CA GLN A 349 0.57 -13.75 9.59
C GLN A 349 -0.53 -13.34 8.61
N PHE A 350 -1.34 -14.29 8.14
CA PHE A 350 -2.49 -14.00 7.28
C PHE A 350 -3.51 -13.11 7.99
N ASN A 351 -3.86 -13.44 9.24
CA ASN A 351 -4.77 -12.61 10.05
C ASN A 351 -4.22 -11.18 10.21
N TYR A 352 -2.93 -11.03 10.54
CA TYR A 352 -2.30 -9.71 10.61
C TYR A 352 -2.34 -8.95 9.28
N SER A 353 -2.02 -9.61 8.17
CA SER A 353 -2.07 -9.02 6.82
C SER A 353 -3.48 -8.53 6.48
N LEU A 354 -4.50 -9.34 6.79
CA LEU A 354 -5.90 -8.97 6.61
C LEU A 354 -6.28 -7.77 7.48
N LEU A 355 -5.96 -7.75 8.77
CA LEU A 355 -6.32 -6.65 9.68
C LEU A 355 -5.69 -5.32 9.23
N THR A 356 -4.46 -5.36 8.72
CA THR A 356 -3.68 -4.16 8.34
C THR A 356 -3.79 -3.77 6.85
N ARG A 357 -4.50 -4.54 6.02
CA ARG A 357 -4.60 -4.35 4.56
C ARG A 357 -4.97 -2.93 4.11
N SER A 358 -5.87 -2.27 4.84
CA SER A 358 -6.37 -0.93 4.51
C SER A 358 -5.36 0.18 4.83
N GLN A 359 -4.32 -0.13 5.60
CA GLN A 359 -3.34 0.79 6.20
C GLN A 359 -3.95 1.83 7.17
N ARG A 360 -5.25 1.72 7.51
CA ARG A 360 -5.88 2.52 8.59
C ARG A 360 -5.60 1.94 9.96
N ILE A 361 -5.52 0.61 10.04
CA ILE A 361 -5.07 -0.12 11.22
C ILE A 361 -3.59 -0.41 11.00
N SER A 362 -2.77 0.14 11.88
CA SER A 362 -1.32 -0.04 11.89
C SER A 362 -0.88 -0.99 13.01
N HIS A 363 0.41 -1.31 13.07
CA HIS A 363 0.97 -2.17 14.11
C HIS A 363 0.73 -1.59 15.52
N GLU A 364 1.06 -0.32 15.75
CA GLU A 364 0.84 0.32 17.06
C GLU A 364 -0.64 0.60 17.33
N ASN A 365 -1.47 0.77 16.28
CA ASN A 365 -2.91 0.83 16.47
C ASN A 365 -3.47 -0.51 16.97
N LEU A 366 -2.97 -1.65 16.45
CA LEU A 366 -3.32 -2.97 16.98
C LEU A 366 -2.89 -3.13 18.45
N ARG A 367 -1.78 -2.53 18.87
CA ARG A 367 -1.35 -2.55 20.28
C ARG A 367 -2.35 -1.84 21.20
N LEU A 368 -2.96 -0.77 20.70
CA LEU A 368 -4.00 -0.04 21.43
C LEU A 368 -5.35 -0.78 21.44
N ARG A 369 -5.66 -1.52 20.37
CA ARG A 369 -6.92 -2.26 20.22
C ARG A 369 -6.90 -3.58 20.96
N ASP A 370 -5.87 -4.39 20.73
CA ASP A 370 -5.73 -5.75 21.24
C ASP A 370 -4.26 -6.06 21.59
N PRO A 371 -3.80 -5.57 22.75
CA PRO A 371 -2.40 -5.73 23.16
C PRO A 371 -2.01 -7.19 23.38
N GLU A 372 -2.94 -8.04 23.84
CA GLU A 372 -2.67 -9.47 24.08
C GLU A 372 -2.52 -10.23 22.77
N TRP A 373 -3.42 -10.01 21.81
CA TRP A 373 -3.30 -10.61 20.49
C TRP A 373 -2.03 -10.16 19.78
N LEU A 374 -1.74 -8.85 19.77
CA LEU A 374 -0.54 -8.35 19.10
C LEU A 374 0.73 -8.94 19.74
N ALA A 375 0.82 -8.97 21.07
CA ALA A 375 1.96 -9.58 21.76
C ALA A 375 2.12 -11.07 21.42
N SER A 376 1.01 -11.81 21.27
CA SER A 376 1.06 -13.21 20.84
C SER A 376 1.60 -13.36 19.40
N ALA A 377 1.21 -12.44 18.51
CA ALA A 377 1.62 -12.43 17.12
C ALA A 377 3.10 -12.02 16.97
N GLU A 378 3.56 -11.05 17.76
CA GLU A 378 4.98 -10.67 17.86
C GLU A 378 5.84 -11.82 18.37
N LYS A 379 5.36 -12.54 19.40
CA LYS A 379 6.04 -13.73 19.92
C LYS A 379 6.17 -14.81 18.84
N TRP A 380 5.08 -15.11 18.14
CA TRP A 380 5.10 -16.04 17.01
C TRP A 380 6.13 -15.63 15.96
N PHE A 381 6.16 -14.35 15.57
CA PHE A 381 7.11 -13.86 14.56
C PHE A 381 8.57 -14.02 15.01
N GLN A 382 8.87 -13.77 16.27
CA GLN A 382 10.21 -13.96 16.82
C GLN A 382 10.63 -15.44 16.86
N GLU A 383 9.73 -16.34 17.24
CA GLU A 383 9.98 -17.78 17.23
C GLU A 383 10.25 -18.28 15.80
N GLN A 384 9.46 -17.83 14.81
CA GLN A 384 9.71 -18.12 13.39
C GLN A 384 11.04 -17.55 12.89
N ALA A 385 11.48 -16.42 13.46
CA ALA A 385 12.79 -15.84 13.19
C ALA A 385 13.96 -16.56 13.88
N GLY A 386 13.70 -17.62 14.67
CA GLY A 386 14.71 -18.41 15.37
C GLY A 386 15.11 -17.88 16.75
N ALA A 387 14.33 -16.95 17.32
CA ALA A 387 14.54 -16.53 18.71
C ALA A 387 14.15 -17.65 19.69
N PRO A 388 14.85 -17.81 20.83
CA PRO A 388 14.44 -18.77 21.86
C PRO A 388 13.06 -18.42 22.43
N GLU A 389 12.26 -19.44 22.78
CA GLU A 389 10.94 -19.27 23.41
C GLU A 389 10.98 -18.42 24.70
N THR A 390 12.13 -18.41 25.39
CA THR A 390 12.36 -17.63 26.61
C THR A 390 12.79 -16.18 26.36
N ALA A 391 12.96 -15.77 25.11
CA ALA A 391 13.35 -14.40 24.77
C ALA A 391 12.20 -13.42 25.11
N PRO A 392 12.52 -12.16 25.48
CA PRO A 392 11.49 -11.16 25.65
C PRO A 392 10.77 -10.88 24.31
N VAL A 393 9.45 -10.72 24.38
CA VAL A 393 8.64 -10.34 23.21
C VAL A 393 9.04 -8.95 22.76
N ARG A 394 9.43 -8.80 21.50
CA ARG A 394 9.81 -7.53 20.88
C ARG A 394 9.16 -7.37 19.51
N PRO A 395 8.99 -6.12 19.04
CA PRO A 395 8.45 -5.86 17.72
C PRO A 395 9.24 -6.51 16.58
N PRO A 396 8.59 -6.86 15.45
CA PRO A 396 9.17 -7.57 14.31
C PRO A 396 10.49 -6.96 13.81
N MET A 397 10.63 -5.63 13.84
CA MET A 397 11.85 -4.96 13.41
C MET A 397 13.09 -5.38 14.20
N PHE A 398 12.93 -5.86 15.43
CA PHE A 398 14.02 -6.32 16.30
C PHE A 398 14.15 -7.84 16.40
N ALA A 399 13.36 -8.60 15.62
CA ALA A 399 13.58 -10.03 15.47
C ALA A 399 14.90 -10.27 14.69
N PRO A 400 15.65 -11.33 15.01
CA PRO A 400 16.85 -11.67 14.25
C PRO A 400 16.50 -12.06 12.81
N TYR A 401 17.52 -12.09 11.96
CA TYR A 401 17.40 -12.64 10.61
C TYR A 401 18.73 -13.28 10.21
N GLN A 402 18.66 -14.46 9.60
CA GLN A 402 19.84 -15.18 9.12
C GLN A 402 19.78 -15.29 7.59
N LEU A 403 20.88 -14.90 6.95
CA LEU A 403 21.08 -15.05 5.51
C LEU A 403 22.44 -15.72 5.28
N ARG A 404 22.43 -16.95 4.76
CA ARG A 404 23.60 -17.84 4.79
C ARG A 404 24.22 -17.89 6.21
N ASP A 405 25.51 -17.65 6.34
CA ASP A 405 26.21 -17.62 7.63
C ASP A 405 26.13 -16.25 8.32
N MET A 406 25.59 -15.22 7.65
CA MET A 406 25.42 -13.89 8.23
C MET A 406 24.17 -13.84 9.11
N VAL A 407 24.38 -13.56 10.39
CA VAL A 407 23.29 -13.29 11.35
C VAL A 407 23.17 -11.80 11.60
N LEU A 408 21.97 -11.26 11.37
CA LEU A 408 21.58 -9.90 11.71
C LEU A 408 20.83 -9.91 13.04
N GLN A 409 21.20 -8.97 13.92
CA GLN A 409 20.56 -8.83 15.24
C GLN A 409 19.15 -8.24 15.17
N ASN A 410 18.82 -7.57 14.06
CA ASN A 410 17.52 -6.99 13.79
C ASN A 410 17.32 -6.80 12.27
N ARG A 411 16.11 -6.42 11.85
CA ARG A 411 15.71 -6.35 10.44
C ARG A 411 15.80 -4.94 9.83
N ILE A 412 16.40 -3.99 10.53
CA ILE A 412 16.60 -2.63 10.04
C ILE A 412 17.91 -2.53 9.27
N VAL A 413 17.79 -2.00 8.05
CA VAL A 413 18.89 -1.81 7.11
C VAL A 413 19.05 -0.32 6.83
N VAL A 414 20.27 0.19 6.94
CA VAL A 414 20.59 1.54 6.43
C VAL A 414 20.74 1.43 4.92
N SER A 415 19.86 2.11 4.18
CA SER A 415 19.88 2.09 2.70
C SER A 415 21.17 2.70 2.14
N PRO A 416 21.68 2.25 0.97
CA PRO A 416 22.79 2.90 0.28
C PRO A 416 22.41 4.33 -0.10
N MET A 417 23.25 5.30 0.27
CA MET A 417 23.01 6.73 0.05
C MET A 417 24.31 7.43 -0.36
N ALA A 418 24.39 7.86 -1.62
CA ALA A 418 25.58 8.53 -2.15
C ALA A 418 25.93 9.80 -1.36
N GLN A 419 27.17 9.85 -0.86
CA GLN A 419 27.70 10.96 -0.07
C GLN A 419 28.44 11.96 -0.95
N TYR A 420 29.00 11.51 -2.08
CA TYR A 420 29.76 12.34 -3.02
C TYR A 420 30.97 13.04 -2.38
N LYS A 421 31.64 12.37 -1.43
CA LYS A 421 32.77 12.92 -0.66
C LYS A 421 34.09 12.19 -0.89
N ALA A 422 34.14 11.15 -1.70
CA ALA A 422 35.39 10.44 -1.99
C ALA A 422 36.33 11.34 -2.81
N VAL A 423 37.63 11.10 -2.68
CA VAL A 423 38.65 11.78 -3.48
C VAL A 423 39.33 10.73 -4.34
N ASP A 424 39.23 10.88 -5.66
CA ASP A 424 39.73 9.91 -6.65
C ASP A 424 39.18 8.48 -6.49
N GLY A 425 38.03 8.35 -5.83
CA GLY A 425 37.41 7.08 -5.50
C GLY A 425 37.78 6.53 -4.12
N CYS A 426 38.73 7.15 -3.42
CA CYS A 426 39.13 6.72 -2.08
C CYS A 426 38.17 7.29 -1.02
N PRO A 427 37.52 6.44 -0.19
CA PRO A 427 36.75 6.92 0.95
C PRO A 427 37.69 7.54 2.00
N ASN A 428 37.17 8.46 2.78
CA ASN A 428 37.92 9.27 3.74
C ASN A 428 37.19 9.36 5.10
N ASP A 429 37.66 10.22 5.99
CA ASP A 429 37.09 10.35 7.34
C ASP A 429 35.60 10.74 7.36
N TRP A 430 35.09 11.39 6.31
CA TRP A 430 33.64 11.60 6.17
C TRP A 430 32.90 10.27 6.16
N HIS A 431 33.39 9.30 5.39
CA HIS A 431 32.76 7.98 5.24
C HIS A 431 32.90 7.18 6.53
N LEU A 432 34.08 7.21 7.16
CA LEU A 432 34.30 6.54 8.44
C LEU A 432 33.30 7.03 9.50
N ILE A 433 33.17 8.35 9.66
CA ILE A 433 32.21 8.93 10.62
C ILE A 433 30.78 8.61 10.15
N HIS A 434 30.46 8.81 8.88
CA HIS A 434 29.12 8.59 8.36
C HIS A 434 28.62 7.17 8.66
N TYR A 435 29.30 6.14 8.18
CA TYR A 435 28.88 4.75 8.36
C TYR A 435 29.08 4.27 9.80
N GLY A 436 30.15 4.71 10.48
CA GLY A 436 30.42 4.38 11.87
C GLY A 436 29.31 4.86 12.83
N GLU A 437 28.79 6.07 12.64
CA GLU A 437 27.67 6.58 13.45
C GLU A 437 26.38 5.78 13.22
N ARG A 438 26.09 5.36 11.99
CA ARG A 438 24.88 4.55 11.71
C ARG A 438 25.01 3.11 12.22
N ALA A 439 26.21 2.53 12.17
CA ALA A 439 26.47 1.23 12.77
C ALA A 439 26.28 1.25 14.30
N LYS A 440 26.76 2.30 14.98
CA LYS A 440 26.46 2.52 16.40
C LYS A 440 24.98 2.80 16.67
N GLY A 441 24.26 3.24 15.65
CA GLY A 441 22.86 3.64 15.69
C GLY A 441 21.83 2.51 15.80
N GLY A 442 22.28 1.26 15.94
CA GLY A 442 21.41 0.11 16.24
C GLY A 442 20.83 -0.61 15.02
N ALA A 443 21.17 -0.22 13.79
CA ALA A 443 20.76 -0.96 12.60
C ALA A 443 21.49 -2.33 12.52
N GLY A 444 20.79 -3.37 12.06
CA GLY A 444 21.36 -4.71 11.91
C GLY A 444 22.34 -4.79 10.74
N LEU A 445 22.07 -4.05 9.66
CA LEU A 445 22.91 -4.00 8.46
C LEU A 445 23.06 -2.57 7.94
N VAL A 446 24.28 -2.20 7.56
CA VAL A 446 24.60 -0.88 7.00
C VAL A 446 25.11 -1.04 5.58
N TYR A 447 24.44 -0.42 4.60
CA TYR A 447 24.96 -0.37 3.24
C TYR A 447 25.89 0.83 3.07
N THR A 448 27.01 0.61 2.39
CA THR A 448 27.75 1.70 1.77
C THR A 448 26.98 2.25 0.58
N GLU A 449 27.26 3.49 0.20
CA GLU A 449 26.84 4.02 -1.09
C GLU A 449 27.40 3.19 -2.26
N MET A 450 26.82 3.39 -3.44
CA MET A 450 27.29 2.77 -4.67
C MET A 450 28.79 3.04 -4.86
N THR A 451 29.56 1.96 -4.80
CA THR A 451 31.00 1.96 -4.92
C THR A 451 31.36 1.44 -6.31
N CYS A 452 32.08 2.27 -7.04
CA CYS A 452 32.21 2.12 -8.49
C CYS A 452 33.36 1.19 -8.86
N VAL A 453 33.14 0.34 -9.88
CA VAL A 453 34.11 -0.66 -10.31
C VAL A 453 35.28 -0.10 -11.10
N SER A 454 35.18 1.14 -11.60
CA SER A 454 36.23 1.82 -12.36
C SER A 454 36.09 3.35 -12.27
N PRO A 455 37.13 4.13 -12.65
CA PRO A 455 37.08 5.59 -12.65
C PRO A 455 35.95 6.16 -13.53
N THR A 456 35.68 5.52 -14.67
CA THR A 456 34.64 5.88 -15.65
C THR A 456 33.25 5.34 -15.27
N GLY A 457 33.20 4.35 -14.38
CA GLY A 457 31.96 3.82 -13.79
C GLY A 457 31.33 4.71 -12.72
N ARG A 458 31.94 5.85 -12.38
CA ARG A 458 31.42 6.77 -11.35
C ARG A 458 30.22 7.59 -11.83
N ILE A 459 29.33 7.93 -10.90
CA ILE A 459 28.26 8.93 -11.15
C ILE A 459 28.92 10.31 -11.20
N THR A 460 29.66 10.65 -10.14
CA THR A 460 30.32 11.94 -9.96
C THR A 460 31.79 11.74 -9.58
N PRO A 461 32.65 12.77 -9.68
CA PRO A 461 34.02 12.69 -9.16
C PRO A 461 34.12 12.34 -7.68
N GLY A 462 33.06 12.60 -6.90
CA GLY A 462 32.97 12.32 -5.47
C GLY A 462 32.49 10.91 -5.10
N CYS A 463 32.21 10.05 -6.08
CA CYS A 463 31.81 8.66 -5.82
C CYS A 463 33.02 7.80 -5.39
N PRO A 464 32.86 6.90 -4.40
CA PRO A 464 33.92 5.98 -4.02
C PRO A 464 34.08 4.84 -5.05
N GLY A 465 35.19 4.12 -4.99
CA GLY A 465 35.51 3.04 -5.93
C GLY A 465 36.15 1.80 -5.29
N LEU A 466 36.29 0.74 -6.09
CA LEU A 466 36.94 -0.54 -5.76
C LEU A 466 37.91 -0.97 -6.89
N TYR A 467 38.83 -0.08 -7.26
CA TYR A 467 39.73 -0.28 -8.42
C TYR A 467 41.18 0.15 -8.17
N ALA A 468 41.52 0.55 -6.95
CA ALA A 468 42.88 0.97 -6.58
C ALA A 468 43.27 0.42 -5.19
N PRO A 469 44.55 0.11 -4.93
CA PRO A 469 45.01 -0.43 -3.65
C PRO A 469 44.68 0.46 -2.44
N GLU A 470 44.68 1.77 -2.61
CA GLU A 470 44.36 2.74 -1.55
C GLU A 470 42.89 2.63 -1.11
N HIS A 471 42.01 2.23 -2.03
CA HIS A 471 40.58 2.06 -1.72
C HIS A 471 40.38 0.86 -0.79
N GLU A 472 41.07 -0.26 -1.05
CA GLU A 472 41.00 -1.46 -0.22
C GLU A 472 41.40 -1.15 1.24
N GLN A 473 42.49 -0.40 1.42
CA GLN A 473 42.97 -0.01 2.75
C GLN A 473 41.96 0.89 3.48
N ALA A 474 41.40 1.86 2.77
CA ALA A 474 40.43 2.80 3.35
C ALA A 474 39.11 2.11 3.71
N TRP A 475 38.60 1.23 2.86
CA TRP A 475 37.42 0.41 3.16
C TRP A 475 37.67 -0.55 4.31
N LYS A 476 38.84 -1.22 4.32
CA LYS A 476 39.21 -2.12 5.41
C LYS A 476 39.21 -1.41 6.76
N ARG A 477 39.78 -0.19 6.85
CA ARG A 477 39.75 0.63 8.08
C ARG A 477 38.32 0.85 8.58
N LEU A 478 37.38 1.09 7.66
CA LEU A 478 35.99 1.35 8.00
C LEU A 478 35.27 0.08 8.46
N VAL A 479 35.41 -1.02 7.71
CA VAL A 479 34.82 -2.32 8.05
C VAL A 479 35.35 -2.81 9.39
N ASP A 480 36.67 -2.73 9.60
CA ASP A 480 37.31 -3.11 10.87
C ASP A 480 36.76 -2.28 12.04
N PHE A 481 36.52 -0.98 11.86
CA PHE A 481 35.87 -0.14 12.89
C PHE A 481 34.46 -0.62 13.22
N VAL A 482 33.63 -0.89 12.20
CA VAL A 482 32.24 -1.36 12.41
C VAL A 482 32.21 -2.67 13.19
N HIS A 483 33.06 -3.63 12.83
CA HIS A 483 33.13 -4.94 13.48
C HIS A 483 33.74 -4.89 14.89
N GLN A 484 34.66 -3.97 15.15
CA GLN A 484 35.30 -3.84 16.46
C GLN A 484 34.40 -3.12 17.48
N GLU A 485 33.66 -2.10 17.04
CA GLU A 485 32.93 -1.20 17.93
C GLU A 485 31.43 -1.50 18.02
N THR A 486 30.87 -2.32 17.11
CA THR A 486 29.42 -2.52 17.00
C THR A 486 29.05 -3.96 16.63
N GLY A 487 27.78 -4.33 16.84
CA GLY A 487 27.22 -5.61 16.36
C GLY A 487 26.66 -5.57 14.93
N ALA A 488 26.70 -4.42 14.26
CA ALA A 488 26.13 -4.26 12.92
C ALA A 488 26.97 -4.98 11.86
N LYS A 489 26.28 -5.48 10.83
CA LYS A 489 26.91 -5.99 9.60
C LYS A 489 27.04 -4.87 8.58
N ILE A 490 27.98 -5.01 7.64
CA ILE A 490 28.21 -4.01 6.60
C ILE A 490 28.19 -4.62 5.19
N CYS A 491 27.40 -4.00 4.31
CA CYS A 491 27.23 -4.40 2.92
C CYS A 491 27.88 -3.37 1.98
N CYS A 492 28.60 -3.84 0.96
CA CYS A 492 29.11 -2.98 -0.10
C CYS A 492 28.20 -3.05 -1.34
N GLN A 493 27.55 -1.94 -1.70
CA GLN A 493 26.83 -1.85 -2.97
C GLN A 493 27.82 -1.53 -4.10
N ILE A 494 27.94 -2.42 -5.08
CA ILE A 494 28.88 -2.33 -6.20
C ILE A 494 28.11 -1.96 -7.48
N GLY A 495 28.59 -0.97 -8.22
CA GLY A 495 27.87 -0.48 -9.40
C GLY A 495 28.73 0.23 -10.44
N HIS A 496 28.08 0.56 -11.56
CA HIS A 496 28.66 1.33 -12.67
C HIS A 496 27.57 2.26 -13.22
N ALA A 497 27.81 3.57 -13.26
CA ALA A 497 26.80 4.58 -13.56
C ALA A 497 26.29 4.55 -15.01
N GLY A 498 27.09 4.04 -15.95
CA GLY A 498 26.70 3.91 -17.36
C GLY A 498 26.29 5.26 -17.95
N ARG A 499 25.11 5.33 -18.56
CA ARG A 499 24.59 6.58 -19.16
C ARG A 499 24.30 7.72 -18.18
N LYS A 500 24.32 7.46 -16.87
CA LYS A 500 24.12 8.47 -15.81
C LYS A 500 25.45 8.84 -15.11
N GLY A 501 26.58 8.49 -15.70
CA GLY A 501 27.90 8.89 -15.22
C GLY A 501 28.27 10.33 -15.62
N SER A 502 29.42 10.78 -15.13
CA SER A 502 30.00 12.09 -15.47
C SER A 502 29.11 13.28 -15.15
N THR A 503 28.46 13.25 -13.98
CA THR A 503 27.59 14.33 -13.49
C THR A 503 28.21 15.11 -12.34
N GLN A 504 27.66 16.31 -12.10
CA GLN A 504 27.93 17.14 -10.93
C GLN A 504 27.58 16.42 -9.62
N VAL A 505 28.18 16.86 -8.51
CA VAL A 505 27.81 16.35 -7.18
C VAL A 505 26.40 16.80 -6.81
N GLY A 506 25.66 15.97 -6.05
CA GLY A 506 24.19 16.09 -5.96
C GLY A 506 23.62 17.42 -5.43
N TRP A 507 24.41 18.23 -4.70
CA TRP A 507 24.00 19.54 -4.20
C TRP A 507 24.34 20.72 -5.12
N GLU A 508 25.02 20.48 -6.25
CA GLU A 508 25.19 21.47 -7.31
C GLU A 508 23.93 21.48 -8.18
N LYS A 509 23.93 20.78 -9.31
CA LYS A 509 22.72 20.47 -10.07
C LYS A 509 22.61 18.96 -10.24
N MET A 510 21.61 18.35 -9.58
CA MET A 510 21.37 16.91 -9.64
C MET A 510 21.24 16.43 -11.09
N ASP A 511 21.89 15.30 -11.40
CA ASP A 511 21.94 14.64 -12.72
C ASP A 511 22.49 15.49 -13.88
N ALA A 512 22.99 16.70 -13.63
CA ALA A 512 23.55 17.56 -14.67
C ALA A 512 24.97 17.12 -15.04
N PRO A 513 25.37 17.22 -16.32
CA PRO A 513 26.74 16.91 -16.73
C PRO A 513 27.75 17.80 -16.02
N LEU A 514 28.99 17.32 -15.89
CA LEU A 514 30.10 18.13 -15.39
C LEU A 514 30.33 19.35 -16.31
N ALA A 515 30.73 20.48 -15.73
CA ALA A 515 31.07 21.68 -16.49
C ALA A 515 32.35 21.50 -17.33
N SER A 516 33.28 20.64 -16.85
CA SER A 516 34.52 20.28 -17.54
C SER A 516 35.02 18.93 -17.02
N GLY A 517 35.93 18.28 -17.77
CA GLY A 517 36.51 16.99 -17.36
C GLY A 517 35.55 15.80 -17.46
N ASN A 518 34.56 15.87 -18.35
CA ASN A 518 33.70 14.73 -18.64
C ASN A 518 34.52 13.56 -19.22
N TRP A 519 34.12 12.34 -18.91
CA TRP A 519 34.67 11.12 -19.50
C TRP A 519 33.66 10.45 -20.44
N ASP A 520 34.16 9.55 -21.29
CA ASP A 520 33.32 8.80 -22.21
C ASP A 520 32.38 7.86 -21.45
N LEU A 521 31.09 7.95 -21.79
CA LEU A 521 30.04 7.12 -21.20
C LEU A 521 29.72 5.94 -22.11
N VAL A 522 29.44 4.78 -21.50
CA VAL A 522 28.94 3.59 -22.19
C VAL A 522 27.59 3.17 -21.61
N SER A 523 26.75 2.55 -22.44
CA SER A 523 25.46 2.00 -22.04
C SER A 523 25.03 0.89 -23.01
N ALA A 524 23.91 0.23 -22.71
CA ALA A 524 23.32 -0.78 -23.58
C ALA A 524 23.04 -0.23 -25.00
N SER A 525 22.62 1.03 -25.10
CA SER A 525 22.31 1.72 -26.36
C SER A 525 22.70 3.20 -26.28
N PRO A 526 22.84 3.92 -27.43
CA PRO A 526 23.26 5.32 -27.46
C PRO A 526 22.11 6.28 -27.14
N LEU A 527 21.52 6.12 -25.96
CA LEU A 527 20.38 6.90 -25.48
C LEU A 527 20.78 7.69 -24.22
N PRO A 528 20.81 9.04 -24.26
CA PRO A 528 21.19 9.85 -23.11
C PRO A 528 20.15 9.76 -21.97
N TRP A 529 20.56 10.11 -20.75
CA TRP A 529 19.65 10.22 -19.60
C TRP A 529 18.59 11.33 -19.80
N SER A 530 19.03 12.50 -20.27
CA SER A 530 18.18 13.63 -20.62
C SER A 530 18.78 14.38 -21.82
N PRO A 531 18.05 15.31 -22.46
CA PRO A 531 18.58 16.14 -23.53
C PRO A 531 19.82 16.97 -23.16
N GLU A 532 20.05 17.23 -21.86
CA GLU A 532 21.22 17.97 -21.37
C GLU A 532 22.46 17.09 -21.19
N ASN A 533 22.31 15.76 -21.10
CA ASN A 533 23.40 14.83 -20.81
C ASN A 533 24.10 14.36 -22.09
N ALA A 534 25.37 13.96 -21.96
CA ALA A 534 26.11 13.33 -23.05
C ALA A 534 25.42 12.04 -23.51
N THR A 535 25.42 11.82 -24.82
CA THR A 535 24.96 10.54 -25.39
C THR A 535 26.03 9.48 -25.12
N PRO A 536 25.72 8.38 -24.42
CA PRO A 536 26.67 7.30 -24.23
C PRO A 536 26.93 6.60 -25.56
N ARG A 537 28.09 5.97 -25.69
CA ARG A 537 28.31 5.02 -26.78
C ARG A 537 27.64 3.69 -26.45
N GLU A 538 27.16 3.01 -27.47
CA GLU A 538 26.78 1.60 -27.35
C GLU A 538 28.01 0.76 -26.96
N ILE A 539 27.92 0.07 -25.83
CA ILE A 539 29.00 -0.76 -25.32
C ILE A 539 29.25 -1.96 -26.24
N THR A 540 30.52 -2.27 -26.48
CA THR A 540 30.94 -3.42 -27.29
C THR A 540 31.06 -4.69 -26.46
N LEU A 541 31.07 -5.86 -27.10
CA LEU A 541 31.27 -7.14 -26.41
C LEU A 541 32.61 -7.21 -25.64
N ALA A 542 33.66 -6.58 -26.17
CA ALA A 542 34.96 -6.54 -25.51
C ALA A 542 34.90 -5.71 -24.22
N GLU A 543 34.24 -4.56 -24.26
CA GLU A 543 34.04 -3.68 -23.09
C GLU A 543 33.08 -4.28 -22.07
N MET A 544 32.07 -5.03 -22.52
CA MET A 544 31.22 -5.83 -21.63
C MET A 544 32.06 -6.88 -20.89
N ALA A 545 32.99 -7.55 -21.57
CA ALA A 545 33.88 -8.51 -20.92
C ALA A 545 34.85 -7.83 -19.94
N GLU A 546 35.37 -6.64 -20.28
CA GLU A 546 36.23 -5.83 -19.41
C GLU A 546 35.49 -5.38 -18.15
N ILE A 547 34.34 -4.71 -18.28
CA ILE A 547 33.55 -4.22 -17.15
C ILE A 547 33.07 -5.38 -16.27
N LYS A 548 32.69 -6.53 -16.85
CA LYS A 548 32.42 -7.75 -16.07
C LYS A 548 33.61 -8.17 -15.22
N GLY A 549 34.83 -8.11 -15.76
CA GLY A 549 36.07 -8.33 -15.01
C GLY A 549 36.29 -7.32 -13.90
N GLU A 550 35.96 -6.04 -14.13
CA GLU A 550 36.01 -4.99 -13.10
C GLU A 550 35.05 -5.27 -11.93
N PHE A 551 33.81 -5.72 -12.23
CA PHE A 551 32.86 -6.14 -11.19
C PHE A 551 33.38 -7.34 -10.38
N ALA A 552 33.98 -8.33 -11.02
CA ALA A 552 34.59 -9.46 -10.32
C ALA A 552 35.76 -9.02 -9.42
N ALA A 553 36.67 -8.19 -9.94
CA ALA A 553 37.80 -7.66 -9.17
C ALA A 553 37.35 -6.80 -7.98
N ALA A 554 36.28 -6.01 -8.15
CA ALA A 554 35.67 -5.23 -7.07
C ALA A 554 35.07 -6.13 -5.98
N ALA A 555 34.43 -7.25 -6.35
CA ALA A 555 33.92 -8.24 -5.40
C ALA A 555 35.07 -8.91 -4.60
N GLU A 556 36.17 -9.26 -5.25
CA GLU A 556 37.36 -9.79 -4.56
C GLU A 556 37.96 -8.76 -3.59
N MET A 557 38.05 -7.48 -4.00
CA MET A 557 38.53 -6.40 -3.15
C MET A 557 37.61 -6.20 -1.94
N ALA A 558 36.29 -6.19 -2.13
CA ALA A 558 35.33 -6.12 -1.04
C ALA A 558 35.51 -7.30 -0.06
N ALA A 559 35.82 -8.51 -0.56
CA ALA A 559 36.04 -9.67 0.29
C ALA A 559 37.29 -9.50 1.15
N ARG A 560 38.38 -9.01 0.57
CA ARG A 560 39.63 -8.70 1.29
C ARG A 560 39.48 -7.53 2.27
N SER A 561 38.64 -6.54 1.95
CA SER A 561 38.28 -5.46 2.88
C SER A 561 37.41 -5.92 4.05
N GLY A 562 36.84 -7.13 3.98
CA GLY A 562 36.15 -7.77 5.11
C GLY A 562 34.63 -7.59 5.14
N PHE A 563 34.00 -7.01 4.10
CA PHE A 563 32.55 -6.82 4.06
C PHE A 563 31.79 -8.12 4.35
N ASP A 564 30.64 -8.02 5.02
CA ASP A 564 29.80 -9.19 5.35
C ASP A 564 28.91 -9.61 4.17
N MET A 565 28.58 -8.66 3.31
CA MET A 565 27.68 -8.82 2.18
C MET A 565 28.09 -7.88 1.03
N ILE A 566 27.76 -8.24 -0.21
CA ILE A 566 27.83 -7.34 -1.36
C ILE A 566 26.47 -7.27 -2.07
N GLU A 567 26.23 -6.16 -2.75
CA GLU A 567 25.05 -5.96 -3.60
C GLU A 567 25.44 -5.55 -5.01
N LEU A 568 24.89 -6.23 -6.02
CA LEU A 568 24.93 -5.73 -7.40
C LEU A 568 23.88 -4.63 -7.59
N HIS A 569 24.32 -3.43 -7.95
CA HIS A 569 23.39 -2.35 -8.28
C HIS A 569 22.85 -2.49 -9.72
N ALA A 570 21.67 -3.08 -9.86
CA ALA A 570 20.94 -3.30 -11.12
C ALA A 570 19.66 -2.43 -11.26
N ALA A 571 19.66 -1.24 -10.65
CA ALA A 571 18.49 -0.35 -10.56
C ALA A 571 18.82 1.08 -11.02
N HIS A 572 17.82 1.96 -10.96
CA HIS A 572 17.95 3.42 -11.11
C HIS A 572 18.61 3.90 -12.41
N GLY A 573 18.49 3.14 -13.50
CA GLY A 573 18.94 3.57 -14.83
C GLY A 573 20.46 3.62 -14.99
N TYR A 574 21.23 3.05 -14.06
CA TYR A 574 22.67 2.86 -14.19
C TYR A 574 22.99 1.75 -15.20
N LEU A 575 24.25 1.34 -15.37
CA LEU A 575 24.67 0.49 -16.48
C LEU A 575 23.87 -0.83 -16.54
N ILE A 576 23.82 -1.58 -15.45
CA ILE A 576 23.14 -2.89 -15.42
C ILE A 576 21.63 -2.72 -15.60
N SER A 577 21.02 -1.74 -14.91
CA SER A 577 19.62 -1.37 -15.11
C SER A 577 19.31 -0.94 -16.54
N SER A 578 20.27 -0.31 -17.23
CA SER A 578 20.11 0.15 -18.60
C SER A 578 20.03 -1.01 -19.60
N PHE A 579 20.61 -2.18 -19.29
CA PHE A 579 20.41 -3.40 -20.06
C PHE A 579 19.03 -4.02 -19.79
N ILE A 580 18.58 -3.96 -18.53
CA ILE A 580 17.30 -4.54 -18.12
C ILE A 580 16.15 -3.75 -18.72
N SER A 581 16.11 -2.41 -18.65
CA SER A 581 14.93 -1.66 -19.13
C SER A 581 14.85 -1.61 -20.67
N PRO A 582 13.69 -1.92 -21.28
CA PRO A 582 13.50 -1.81 -22.73
C PRO A 582 13.57 -0.34 -23.21
N LYS A 583 13.31 0.63 -22.32
CA LYS A 583 13.42 2.06 -22.63
C LYS A 583 14.86 2.50 -22.92
N SER A 584 15.84 1.84 -22.32
CA SER A 584 17.27 2.15 -22.45
C SER A 584 18.07 1.14 -23.27
N ASN A 585 17.48 -0.01 -23.58
CA ASN A 585 18.10 -1.08 -24.35
C ASN A 585 17.30 -1.37 -25.63
N ILE A 586 17.74 -0.76 -26.72
CA ILE A 586 17.19 -0.96 -28.07
C ILE A 586 18.13 -1.81 -28.94
N ARG A 587 19.02 -2.59 -28.32
CA ARG A 587 19.94 -3.47 -29.05
C ARG A 587 19.16 -4.52 -29.84
N THR A 588 19.72 -4.91 -30.97
CA THR A 588 19.16 -5.95 -31.86
C THR A 588 19.97 -7.26 -31.84
N ASP A 589 21.05 -7.31 -31.05
CA ASP A 589 21.84 -8.52 -30.83
C ASP A 589 21.27 -9.36 -29.68
N SER A 590 22.03 -10.36 -29.21
CA SER A 590 21.63 -11.27 -28.13
C SER A 590 21.49 -10.61 -26.75
N TYR A 591 21.70 -9.30 -26.64
CA TYR A 591 21.62 -8.53 -25.41
C TYR A 591 20.47 -7.52 -25.39
N GLY A 592 19.58 -7.50 -26.40
CA GLY A 592 18.38 -6.65 -26.42
C GLY A 592 17.13 -7.36 -26.96
N GLY A 593 16.01 -6.64 -26.97
CA GLY A 593 14.70 -7.19 -27.34
C GLY A 593 13.98 -7.88 -26.17
N SER A 594 13.91 -9.21 -26.20
CA SER A 594 13.21 -10.00 -25.19
C SER A 594 13.78 -9.77 -23.78
N LEU A 595 12.98 -10.00 -22.74
CA LEU A 595 13.45 -9.93 -21.35
C LEU A 595 14.65 -10.87 -21.11
N GLU A 596 14.62 -12.08 -21.67
CA GLU A 596 15.74 -13.04 -21.61
C GLU A 596 17.05 -12.42 -22.12
N ASN A 597 17.03 -11.79 -23.30
CA ASN A 597 18.22 -11.17 -23.87
C ASN A 597 18.67 -9.95 -23.06
N ARG A 598 17.73 -9.11 -22.62
CA ARG A 598 18.01 -7.95 -21.75
C ARG A 598 18.64 -8.36 -20.42
N MET A 599 18.27 -9.52 -19.89
CA MET A 599 18.83 -10.09 -18.65
C MET A 599 20.18 -10.77 -18.83
N ARG A 600 20.59 -11.12 -20.06
CA ARG A 600 21.81 -11.90 -20.33
C ARG A 600 23.07 -11.27 -19.73
N TYR A 601 23.34 -9.99 -20.00
CA TYR A 601 24.51 -9.30 -19.45
C TYR A 601 24.43 -9.07 -17.93
N PRO A 602 23.31 -8.59 -17.36
CA PRO A 602 23.12 -8.56 -15.91
C PRO A 602 23.44 -9.88 -15.21
N LEU A 603 22.99 -11.01 -15.75
CA LEU A 603 23.25 -12.34 -15.19
C LEU A 603 24.71 -12.78 -15.37
N GLU A 604 25.35 -12.46 -16.50
CA GLU A 604 26.79 -12.71 -16.69
C GLU A 604 27.64 -11.96 -15.65
N VAL A 605 27.31 -10.70 -15.38
CA VAL A 605 27.99 -9.88 -14.35
C VAL A 605 27.75 -10.43 -12.96
N PHE A 606 26.49 -10.75 -12.63
CA PHE A 606 26.15 -11.34 -11.34
C PHE A 606 26.90 -12.67 -11.11
N ALA A 607 26.91 -13.56 -12.10
CA ALA A 607 27.63 -14.84 -12.00
C ALA A 607 29.14 -14.65 -11.79
N ALA A 608 29.76 -13.67 -12.47
CA ALA A 608 31.18 -13.37 -12.29
C ALA A 608 31.48 -12.86 -10.88
N MET A 609 30.66 -11.95 -10.35
CA MET A 609 30.77 -11.49 -8.95
C MET A 609 30.53 -12.64 -7.96
N ARG A 610 29.51 -13.48 -8.20
CA ARG A 610 29.16 -14.59 -7.32
C ARG A 610 30.27 -15.62 -7.23
N ALA A 611 31.00 -15.86 -8.32
CA ALA A 611 32.17 -16.73 -8.37
C ALA A 611 33.39 -16.15 -7.63
N ALA A 612 33.53 -14.82 -7.60
CA ALA A 612 34.59 -14.12 -6.89
C ALA A 612 34.31 -13.91 -5.39
N TRP A 613 33.03 -13.88 -5.00
CA TRP A 613 32.58 -13.65 -3.63
C TRP A 613 32.51 -14.96 -2.81
N PRO A 614 32.97 -14.99 -1.53
CA PRO A 614 32.93 -16.21 -0.70
C PRO A 614 31.53 -16.82 -0.61
N ALA A 615 31.43 -18.13 -0.79
CA ALA A 615 30.16 -18.84 -0.95
C ALA A 615 29.28 -18.82 0.31
N GLU A 616 29.89 -18.72 1.49
CA GLU A 616 29.22 -18.59 2.78
C GLU A 616 28.64 -17.19 3.02
N LYS A 617 29.10 -16.17 2.28
CA LYS A 617 28.66 -14.79 2.45
C LYS A 617 27.51 -14.41 1.50
N PRO A 618 26.50 -13.69 1.99
CA PRO A 618 25.37 -13.29 1.16
C PRO A 618 25.74 -12.33 0.02
N MET A 619 24.97 -12.40 -1.06
CA MET A 619 24.98 -11.46 -2.17
C MET A 619 23.54 -11.06 -2.54
N SER A 620 23.26 -9.75 -2.58
CA SER A 620 21.98 -9.23 -3.07
C SER A 620 22.10 -8.63 -4.46
N VAL A 621 20.93 -8.33 -5.03
CA VAL A 621 20.79 -7.45 -6.19
C VAL A 621 19.74 -6.39 -5.88
N ARG A 622 20.03 -5.14 -6.22
CA ARG A 622 19.03 -4.08 -6.22
C ARG A 622 18.43 -3.90 -7.58
N ILE A 623 17.11 -3.98 -7.70
CA ILE A 623 16.38 -3.80 -8.97
C ILE A 623 15.41 -2.61 -8.92
N SER A 624 15.08 -2.07 -10.10
CA SER A 624 13.91 -1.19 -10.27
C SER A 624 12.74 -2.08 -10.68
N ALA A 625 11.79 -2.33 -9.77
CA ALA A 625 10.63 -3.17 -10.03
C ALA A 625 9.60 -2.55 -10.98
N THR A 626 9.73 -1.27 -11.27
CA THR A 626 9.02 -0.64 -12.38
C THR A 626 9.79 0.58 -12.86
N ASP A 627 9.67 0.89 -14.15
CA ASP A 627 10.16 2.14 -14.73
C ASP A 627 9.16 3.29 -14.63
N TRP A 628 7.91 3.00 -14.24
CA TRP A 628 6.76 3.93 -14.28
C TRP A 628 6.43 4.44 -15.70
N LEU A 629 6.57 3.57 -16.70
CA LEU A 629 6.30 3.86 -18.11
C LEU A 629 5.22 2.95 -18.73
N GLY A 630 4.49 2.18 -17.91
CA GLY A 630 3.60 1.14 -18.43
C GLY A 630 4.37 0.08 -19.22
N GLU A 631 3.84 -0.35 -20.35
CA GLU A 631 4.42 -1.39 -21.22
C GLU A 631 5.74 -0.95 -21.90
N ASP A 632 6.03 0.35 -21.95
CA ASP A 632 7.27 0.89 -22.55
C ASP A 632 8.51 0.70 -21.63
N GLY A 633 8.32 0.18 -20.42
CA GLY A 633 9.38 -0.04 -19.45
C GLY A 633 9.23 -1.38 -18.71
N VAL A 634 10.05 -1.58 -17.69
CA VAL A 634 9.88 -2.71 -16.75
C VAL A 634 8.56 -2.53 -16.00
N THR A 635 7.74 -3.58 -16.00
CA THR A 635 6.49 -3.68 -15.24
C THR A 635 6.70 -4.42 -13.91
N PRO A 636 5.79 -4.28 -12.94
CA PRO A 636 5.83 -5.09 -11.72
C PRO A 636 5.78 -6.60 -11.97
N GLU A 637 5.12 -7.06 -13.03
CA GLU A 637 5.12 -8.45 -13.51
C GLU A 637 6.53 -8.88 -13.94
N ASP A 638 7.18 -8.08 -14.79
CA ASP A 638 8.55 -8.33 -15.24
C ASP A 638 9.52 -8.41 -14.06
N ALA A 639 9.30 -7.60 -13.01
CA ALA A 639 10.14 -7.59 -11.82
C ALA A 639 10.17 -8.95 -11.08
N VAL A 640 9.06 -9.69 -11.11
CA VAL A 640 9.00 -11.06 -10.54
C VAL A 640 9.88 -12.01 -11.35
N GLU A 641 9.82 -11.95 -12.68
CA GLU A 641 10.67 -12.77 -13.57
C GLU A 641 12.15 -12.38 -13.48
N ILE A 642 12.45 -11.09 -13.38
CA ILE A 642 13.81 -10.58 -13.15
C ILE A 642 14.35 -11.11 -11.83
N ALA A 643 13.56 -11.08 -10.76
CA ALA A 643 13.96 -11.60 -9.45
C ALA A 643 14.19 -13.13 -9.48
N ARG A 644 13.31 -13.89 -10.15
CA ARG A 644 13.50 -15.33 -10.37
C ARG A 644 14.80 -15.64 -11.11
N ALA A 645 15.09 -14.92 -12.19
CA ALA A 645 16.32 -15.10 -12.96
C ALA A 645 17.60 -14.83 -12.12
N PHE A 646 17.60 -13.81 -11.26
CA PHE A 646 18.71 -13.59 -10.34
C PHE A 646 18.79 -14.66 -9.24
N SER A 647 17.66 -15.18 -8.75
CA SER A 647 17.62 -16.30 -7.80
C SER A 647 18.22 -17.57 -8.38
N GLU A 648 17.88 -17.92 -9.62
CA GLU A 648 18.48 -19.04 -10.35
C GLU A 648 20.01 -18.87 -10.52
N ALA A 649 20.48 -17.62 -10.64
CA ALA A 649 21.91 -17.29 -10.69
C ALA A 649 22.60 -17.28 -9.32
N GLY A 650 21.86 -17.45 -8.21
CA GLY A 650 22.39 -17.57 -6.86
C GLY A 650 22.31 -16.31 -5.99
N VAL A 651 21.39 -15.39 -6.26
CA VAL A 651 21.09 -14.27 -5.34
C VAL A 651 20.38 -14.74 -4.08
N ASP A 652 20.75 -14.13 -2.95
CA ASP A 652 20.23 -14.51 -1.65
C ASP A 652 19.01 -13.70 -1.22
N ILE A 653 18.96 -12.43 -1.65
CA ILE A 653 17.89 -11.49 -1.30
C ILE A 653 17.80 -10.37 -2.34
N ILE A 654 16.60 -9.89 -2.64
CA ILE A 654 16.36 -8.79 -3.59
C ILE A 654 16.14 -7.48 -2.84
N ASP A 655 16.93 -6.43 -3.11
CA ASP A 655 16.62 -5.05 -2.69
C ASP A 655 15.66 -4.41 -3.69
N VAL A 656 14.41 -4.22 -3.27
CA VAL A 656 13.33 -3.85 -4.19
C VAL A 656 13.12 -2.35 -4.19
N SER A 657 13.58 -1.69 -5.26
CA SER A 657 13.35 -0.27 -5.51
C SER A 657 12.50 -0.02 -6.76
N ALA A 658 12.33 1.23 -7.19
CA ALA A 658 11.53 1.58 -8.36
C ALA A 658 11.99 2.89 -9.02
N GLY A 659 11.78 2.98 -10.33
CA GLY A 659 11.99 4.17 -11.14
C GLY A 659 13.46 4.60 -11.25
N GLN A 660 13.64 5.91 -11.47
CA GLN A 660 14.94 6.55 -11.76
C GLN A 660 15.63 5.99 -13.01
N THR A 661 14.89 5.29 -13.87
CA THR A 661 15.35 4.66 -15.10
C THR A 661 15.07 5.51 -16.34
N SER A 662 14.10 6.43 -16.27
CA SER A 662 13.80 7.46 -17.28
C SER A 662 13.32 8.74 -16.60
N VAL A 663 13.55 9.90 -17.23
CA VAL A 663 12.99 11.19 -16.80
C VAL A 663 11.49 11.33 -17.11
N GLU A 664 10.94 10.43 -17.92
CA GLU A 664 9.51 10.40 -18.30
C GLU A 664 8.63 9.65 -17.29
N GLY A 665 9.23 8.90 -16.37
CA GLY A 665 8.50 8.05 -15.42
C GLY A 665 7.55 8.85 -14.53
N GLN A 666 6.36 8.31 -14.27
CA GLN A 666 5.30 8.94 -13.47
C GLN A 666 5.03 8.18 -12.16
N PRO A 667 5.92 8.27 -11.15
CA PRO A 667 5.72 7.58 -9.88
C PRO A 667 4.53 8.15 -9.09
N VAL A 668 3.72 7.25 -8.53
CA VAL A 668 2.65 7.64 -7.59
C VAL A 668 3.21 7.57 -6.17
N TYR A 669 3.62 8.71 -5.64
CA TYR A 669 4.18 8.80 -4.29
C TYR A 669 3.11 8.62 -3.21
N GLY A 670 3.51 8.00 -2.11
CA GLY A 670 2.69 7.77 -0.93
C GLY A 670 3.50 7.17 0.21
N ARG A 671 2.82 6.85 1.32
CA ARG A 671 3.38 6.06 2.41
C ARG A 671 3.74 4.67 1.87
N MET A 672 4.97 4.20 2.10
CA MET A 672 5.40 2.83 1.74
C MET A 672 5.16 2.45 0.25
N PHE A 673 5.24 3.43 -0.65
CA PHE A 673 4.75 3.30 -2.04
C PHE A 673 5.48 2.26 -2.91
N GLN A 674 6.68 1.80 -2.50
CA GLN A 674 7.42 0.73 -3.19
C GLN A 674 7.24 -0.63 -2.52
N THR A 675 6.71 -0.69 -1.29
CA THR A 675 6.47 -1.94 -0.57
C THR A 675 5.60 -2.95 -1.34
N PRO A 676 4.56 -2.54 -2.10
CA PRO A 676 3.79 -3.51 -2.92
C PRO A 676 4.64 -4.30 -3.92
N PHE A 677 5.76 -3.74 -4.42
CA PHE A 677 6.66 -4.47 -5.31
C PHE A 677 7.47 -5.53 -4.55
N SER A 678 7.92 -5.20 -3.34
CA SER A 678 8.60 -6.15 -2.44
C SER A 678 7.69 -7.30 -2.04
N ASP A 679 6.44 -6.96 -1.69
CA ASP A 679 5.38 -7.90 -1.35
C ASP A 679 5.15 -8.89 -2.50
N ARG A 680 4.95 -8.35 -3.71
CA ARG A 680 4.73 -9.14 -4.91
C ARG A 680 5.88 -10.11 -5.18
N ILE A 681 7.12 -9.62 -5.25
CA ILE A 681 8.29 -10.47 -5.51
C ILE A 681 8.41 -11.54 -4.43
N ARG A 682 8.26 -11.17 -3.15
CA ARG A 682 8.40 -12.10 -2.04
C ARG A 682 7.42 -13.25 -2.13
N ASN A 683 6.14 -12.94 -2.33
CA ASN A 683 5.07 -13.91 -2.20
C ASN A 683 4.74 -14.63 -3.53
N GLU A 684 5.00 -14.02 -4.70
CA GLU A 684 4.82 -14.69 -6.00
C GLU A 684 6.07 -15.47 -6.44
N ALA A 685 7.29 -14.99 -6.14
CA ALA A 685 8.51 -15.73 -6.47
C ALA A 685 9.02 -16.61 -5.32
N GLY A 686 8.51 -16.44 -4.09
CA GLY A 686 8.99 -17.18 -2.92
C GLY A 686 10.42 -16.80 -2.53
N LEU A 687 10.81 -15.54 -2.76
CA LEU A 687 12.18 -15.05 -2.58
C LEU A 687 12.27 -14.10 -1.39
N ALA A 688 13.42 -14.09 -0.72
CA ALA A 688 13.68 -13.09 0.30
C ALA A 688 13.78 -11.68 -0.32
N THR A 689 13.19 -10.69 0.34
CA THR A 689 13.20 -9.29 -0.15
C THR A 689 13.52 -8.26 0.93
N MET A 690 14.03 -7.12 0.50
CA MET A 690 14.16 -5.90 1.30
C MET A 690 13.24 -4.84 0.73
N ALA A 691 12.42 -4.21 1.59
CA ALA A 691 11.54 -3.11 1.18
C ALA A 691 12.18 -1.76 1.44
N VAL A 692 12.09 -0.86 0.45
CA VAL A 692 12.52 0.54 0.54
C VAL A 692 11.33 1.47 0.25
N GLY A 693 11.54 2.78 0.40
CA GLY A 693 10.65 3.78 -0.20
C GLY A 693 9.67 4.41 0.79
N ASN A 694 10.02 5.60 1.28
CA ASN A 694 9.21 6.40 2.20
C ASN A 694 8.79 5.66 3.48
N ILE A 695 9.75 4.94 4.05
CA ILE A 695 9.67 4.27 5.36
C ILE A 695 10.45 5.14 6.36
N TYR A 696 9.79 5.59 7.43
CA TYR A 696 10.38 6.57 8.35
C TYR A 696 9.95 6.43 9.83
N GLU A 697 9.09 5.46 10.15
CA GLU A 697 8.62 5.15 11.51
C GLU A 697 8.75 3.65 11.79
N ALA A 698 8.94 3.27 13.06
CA ALA A 698 8.91 1.87 13.50
C ALA A 698 7.62 1.15 13.11
N ASP A 699 6.47 1.84 13.21
CA ASP A 699 5.16 1.31 12.84
C ASP A 699 5.11 0.84 11.37
N HIS A 700 5.82 1.53 10.47
CA HIS A 700 5.93 1.11 9.06
C HIS A 700 6.74 -0.18 8.97
N ALA A 701 7.92 -0.21 9.60
CA ALA A 701 8.82 -1.36 9.55
C ALA A 701 8.16 -2.61 10.13
N ASN A 702 7.54 -2.50 11.31
CA ASN A 702 6.83 -3.60 11.96
C ASN A 702 5.65 -4.09 11.11
N SER A 703 4.89 -3.18 10.50
CA SER A 703 3.77 -3.55 9.62
C SER A 703 4.23 -4.28 8.36
N ILE A 704 5.31 -3.84 7.71
CA ILE A 704 5.87 -4.47 6.51
C ILE A 704 6.32 -5.91 6.82
N LEU A 705 7.05 -6.08 7.91
CA LEU A 705 7.61 -7.37 8.32
C LEU A 705 6.51 -8.35 8.75
N MET A 706 5.64 -7.91 9.65
CA MET A 706 4.60 -8.78 10.21
C MET A 706 3.57 -9.20 9.17
N ALA A 707 3.22 -8.32 8.22
CA ALA A 707 2.34 -8.66 7.10
C ALA A 707 2.99 -9.51 6.00
N GLY A 708 4.27 -9.90 6.15
CA GLY A 708 4.95 -10.76 5.18
C GLY A 708 5.26 -10.07 3.85
N ARG A 709 5.50 -8.75 3.85
CA ARG A 709 5.78 -7.96 2.64
C ARG A 709 7.27 -7.78 2.33
N ALA A 710 8.12 -8.03 3.32
CA ALA A 710 9.58 -8.06 3.19
C ALA A 710 10.20 -8.82 4.36
N ASP A 711 11.47 -9.21 4.20
CA ASP A 711 12.24 -9.85 5.27
C ASP A 711 13.17 -8.86 5.99
N LEU A 712 13.61 -7.81 5.28
CA LEU A 712 14.34 -6.66 5.84
C LEU A 712 13.73 -5.33 5.39
N VAL A 713 14.00 -4.27 6.15
CA VAL A 713 13.45 -2.92 5.91
C VAL A 713 14.57 -1.90 5.77
N CYS A 714 14.66 -1.29 4.59
CA CYS A 714 15.66 -0.28 4.25
C CYS A 714 15.16 1.13 4.62
N VAL A 715 15.90 1.80 5.50
CA VAL A 715 15.65 3.17 5.95
C VAL A 715 16.79 4.07 5.48
N GLY A 716 16.46 5.08 4.67
CA GLY A 716 17.43 6.00 4.06
C GLY A 716 17.48 7.35 4.77
N ARG A 717 16.71 8.32 4.25
CA ARG A 717 16.70 9.72 4.72
C ARG A 717 16.54 9.89 6.25
N PRO A 718 15.73 9.08 6.97
CA PRO A 718 15.70 9.16 8.43
C PRO A 718 17.07 8.94 9.07
N HIS A 719 17.89 8.01 8.57
CA HIS A 719 19.28 7.83 9.04
C HIS A 719 20.25 8.94 8.60
N LEU A 720 19.91 9.76 7.60
CA LEU A 720 20.67 10.97 7.29
C LEU A 720 20.41 12.05 8.34
N ALA A 721 19.14 12.23 8.73
CA ALA A 721 18.71 13.19 9.73
C ALA A 721 19.11 12.77 11.15
N ASP A 722 19.05 11.47 11.43
CA ASP A 722 19.30 10.88 12.73
C ASP A 722 20.07 9.55 12.59
N PRO A 723 21.41 9.52 12.78
CA PRO A 723 22.17 8.28 12.66
C PRO A 723 21.73 7.20 13.67
N TYR A 724 21.10 7.60 14.78
CA TYR A 724 20.65 6.72 15.86
C TYR A 724 19.15 6.37 15.79
N TRP A 725 18.54 6.58 14.61
CA TRP A 725 17.09 6.40 14.38
C TRP A 725 16.53 5.10 14.95
N ALA A 726 17.21 3.94 14.77
CA ALA A 726 16.69 2.67 15.26
C ALA A 726 16.62 2.60 16.80
N LEU A 727 17.62 3.14 17.50
CA LEU A 727 17.62 3.23 18.97
C LEU A 727 16.56 4.22 19.49
N HIS A 728 16.36 5.33 18.80
CA HIS A 728 15.36 6.32 19.15
C HIS A 728 13.94 5.80 18.92
N GLU A 729 13.69 5.13 17.79
CA GLU A 729 12.40 4.48 17.53
C GLU A 729 12.13 3.35 18.52
N ALA A 730 13.12 2.53 18.87
CA ALA A 730 13.00 1.53 19.94
C ALA A 730 12.51 2.18 21.25
N SER A 731 13.12 3.31 21.62
CA SER A 731 12.77 4.05 22.82
C SER A 731 11.31 4.56 22.78
N LYS A 732 10.90 5.14 21.65
CA LYS A 732 9.54 5.67 21.44
C LYS A 732 8.46 4.60 21.54
N ILE A 733 8.68 3.43 20.93
CA ILE A 733 7.69 2.34 20.91
C ILE A 733 7.71 1.45 22.16
N GLY A 734 8.49 1.81 23.18
CA GLY A 734 8.52 1.07 24.44
C GLY A 734 9.50 -0.11 24.49
N ASP A 735 10.32 -0.34 23.45
CA ASP A 735 11.36 -1.38 23.49
C ASP A 735 12.51 -0.92 24.42
N ARG A 736 12.82 -1.77 25.41
CA ARG A 736 13.88 -1.53 26.41
C ARG A 736 15.01 -2.54 26.30
N HIS A 737 15.08 -3.25 25.18
CA HIS A 737 16.03 -4.34 24.93
C HIS A 737 17.04 -4.01 23.83
N ALA A 738 16.89 -2.89 23.13
CA ALA A 738 17.89 -2.40 22.19
C ALA A 738 19.26 -2.23 22.89
N ASP A 739 20.32 -2.73 22.24
CA ASP A 739 21.68 -2.62 22.76
C ASP A 739 22.26 -1.24 22.44
N TRP A 740 22.60 -0.49 23.49
CA TRP A 740 23.23 0.82 23.36
C TRP A 740 24.71 0.69 23.70
N PRO A 741 25.62 1.33 22.94
CA PRO A 741 27.03 1.38 23.30
C PRO A 741 27.20 1.80 24.76
N LEU A 742 28.06 1.12 25.52
CA LEU A 742 28.24 1.33 26.96
C LEU A 742 28.42 2.82 27.35
N PRO A 743 29.19 3.64 26.62
CA PRO A 743 29.31 5.08 26.92
C PRO A 743 28.02 5.89 26.77
N TYR A 744 27.00 5.37 26.08
CA TYR A 744 25.75 6.07 25.77
C TYR A 744 24.59 5.71 26.71
N GLN A 745 24.79 4.84 27.69
CA GLN A 745 23.73 4.40 28.61
C GLN A 745 23.06 5.55 29.38
N ALA A 746 23.80 6.59 29.79
CA ALA A 746 23.20 7.75 30.44
C ALA A 746 22.25 8.53 29.49
N GLY A 747 22.56 8.55 28.19
CA GLY A 747 21.70 9.14 27.16
C GLY A 747 20.45 8.28 26.90
N ARG A 748 20.62 6.95 26.84
CA ARG A 748 19.52 5.99 26.78
C ARG A 748 18.53 6.18 27.91
N ASP A 749 19.01 6.25 29.16
CA ASP A 749 18.14 6.41 30.34
C ASP A 749 17.36 7.72 30.28
N GLN A 750 17.96 8.78 29.72
CA GLN A 750 17.26 10.04 29.47
C GLN A 750 16.19 9.89 28.38
N ALA A 751 16.52 9.23 27.27
CA ALA A 751 15.59 9.00 26.15
C ALA A 751 14.37 8.18 26.59
N TRP A 752 14.57 7.12 27.37
CA TRP A 752 13.49 6.30 27.92
C TRP A 752 12.56 7.11 28.82
N ARG A 753 13.09 7.92 29.75
CA ARG A 753 12.26 8.78 30.60
C ARG A 753 11.43 9.79 29.81
N LEU A 754 11.96 10.32 28.71
CA LEU A 754 11.23 11.24 27.84
C LEU A 754 10.11 10.51 27.09
N ALA A 755 10.41 9.33 26.52
CA ALA A 755 9.41 8.52 25.84
C ALA A 755 8.29 8.07 26.79
N ASP A 756 8.62 7.66 28.02
CA ASP A 756 7.62 7.28 29.03
C ASP A 756 6.71 8.47 29.39
N ARG A 757 7.29 9.67 29.55
CA ARG A 757 6.53 10.90 29.81
C ARG A 757 5.63 11.28 28.64
N GLU A 758 6.11 11.15 27.41
CA GLU A 758 5.30 11.41 26.21
C GLU A 758 4.14 10.42 26.12
N ALA A 759 4.38 9.14 26.41
CA ALA A 759 3.33 8.11 26.45
C ALA A 759 2.30 8.37 27.56
N GLU A 760 2.72 8.86 28.74
CA GLU A 760 1.81 9.28 29.80
C GLU A 760 0.91 10.44 29.37
N VAL A 761 1.45 11.43 28.63
CA VAL A 761 0.67 12.55 28.10
C VAL A 761 -0.33 12.11 27.03
N ILE A 762 0.02 11.12 26.21
CA ILE A 762 -0.91 10.57 25.19
C ILE A 762 -2.04 9.77 25.84
N ARG A 763 -1.79 9.12 26.99
CA ARG A 763 -2.79 8.34 27.74
C ARG A 763 -3.71 9.19 28.61
N ALA A 764 -3.27 10.38 29.01
CA ALA A 764 -4.02 11.33 29.84
C ALA A 764 -4.96 12.18 28.98
#